data_AF-A0A1A8URC1-F1
#
_entry.id   AF-A0A1A8URC1-F1
#
_cell.length_a   1.000
_cell.length_b   1.000
_cell.length_c   1.000
_cell.angle_alpha   90.00
_cell.angle_beta   90.00
_cell.angle_gamma   90.00
#
_symmetry.space_group_name_H-M   'P 1'
#
loop_
_entity.id
_entity.type
_entity.pdbx_description
1 polymer ?
#
loop_
_entity_poly.entity_id
_entity_poly.type
_entity_poly.pdbx_seq_one_letter_code
_entity_poly.pdbx_strand_id
1 'polypeptide(L)'
;MAQWVQLQMLDSKYLEQVDQLYDDSFPMDIRQYLSRWIESIDWDTVASQDSLATVRFHELLAQLDDQHSRFALENNFLQQHNFRKIKRNLQDRFQEDALHMAMIISRNLKEEQKILANAKDSVQEKEGTVSAMVVEKQKLDNKVKEMRNIVQIIDQNLKNLEDQQDEYDFQFNTLKNRENDVNGMTPKELEAEKLVIMKMCLELKAKRHDAVVYLNELLNVIQGLITDLISEELPEWKQRQQIACIGGPPNACVDQLQNWFTAVAESLQQVRQHLKKMHELEQNFTYENDPIPQKKVFLESRALELLKTLLSSSLVIERQPCMPTHPQRPMVLKTGVQFTVKLRFLVKLQEFNYQLKVKALFDKDVADKKGFRRFNILGTNTKVMNTEESNGSLAAEFRHLQLKEQKTAGNRTNEAPLIVTEELHSLSFESDLHLHHSGLTILLEAVSLPVVVISNVCQLPSGWASILWYNMLTTEPKNLKFFLNPPAAKWSQLSEVLSWQFSSVTKRGLNQEQLNMLADKLLGAKAQRNPEGLIPWTKFCKQGANEKTFPFWLWIEGILDLIKRHLLSLWNDGCIMGFISKEREKALLSDKCPGTFLLRFSESSKEGAITFTWIEHDVHDKPVYHSVEPYTKKELTAVSLPDIIRTYKVMAAENIPENPLRFLYPNIPKDKAFGKYYPKPSETQEPMDVENTDKSGYMKTELISVSEVHPSRLQDNMMPMSPDDFKAIEHLVGPRDLDAVASSLMQYEDLMSEMNSEFSVDN
;
A
#
# COMPACT_ATOMS: atom_id res chain seq x y z
N MET A 1 6.14 9.36 -32.82
CA MET A 1 5.27 8.86 -31.75
C MET A 1 5.17 9.97 -30.70
N ALA A 2 3.97 10.40 -30.33
CA ALA A 2 3.78 11.49 -29.36
C ALA A 2 4.50 11.18 -28.03
N GLN A 3 5.04 12.21 -27.38
CA GLN A 3 5.73 12.11 -26.08
C GLN A 3 4.84 11.41 -25.05
N TRP A 4 3.54 11.72 -25.03
CA TRP A 4 2.56 11.08 -24.14
C TRP A 4 2.50 9.56 -24.31
N VAL A 5 2.54 9.07 -25.55
CA VAL A 5 2.48 7.63 -25.83
C VAL A 5 3.74 6.93 -25.35
N GLN A 6 4.90 7.60 -25.43
CA GLN A 6 6.15 7.06 -24.92
C GLN A 6 6.13 6.95 -23.39
N LEU A 7 5.54 7.93 -22.70
CA LEU A 7 5.37 7.88 -21.24
C LEU A 7 4.47 6.72 -20.81
N GLN A 8 3.36 6.51 -21.51
CA GLN A 8 2.40 5.43 -21.23
C GLN A 8 3.02 4.02 -21.37
N MET A 9 4.16 3.89 -22.03
CA MET A 9 4.90 2.63 -22.20
C MET A 9 5.96 2.40 -21.10
N LEU A 10 6.14 3.35 -20.17
CA LEU A 10 7.10 3.21 -19.08
C LEU A 10 6.56 2.32 -17.95
N ASP A 11 7.49 1.79 -17.15
CA ASP A 11 7.15 1.07 -15.92
C ASP A 11 6.30 1.92 -14.96
N SER A 12 5.50 1.25 -14.12
CA SER A 12 4.61 1.88 -13.14
C SER A 12 5.30 2.92 -12.24
N LYS A 13 6.58 2.70 -11.88
CA LYS A 13 7.39 3.65 -11.09
C LYS A 13 7.58 5.02 -11.75
N TYR A 14 7.60 5.07 -13.08
CA TYR A 14 7.71 6.32 -13.84
C TYR A 14 6.34 6.92 -14.10
N LEU A 15 5.32 6.08 -14.34
CA LEU A 15 3.94 6.54 -14.45
C LEU A 15 3.45 7.23 -13.17
N GLU A 16 3.88 6.77 -11.99
CA GLU A 16 3.57 7.45 -10.72
C GLU A 16 4.23 8.84 -10.61
N GLN A 17 5.42 9.03 -11.20
CA GLN A 17 6.03 10.36 -11.30
C GLN A 17 5.25 11.26 -12.26
N VAL A 18 4.75 10.71 -13.38
CA VAL A 18 3.89 11.44 -14.32
C VAL A 18 2.58 11.86 -13.63
N ASP A 19 1.95 10.97 -12.86
CA ASP A 19 0.72 11.25 -12.12
C ASP A 19 0.90 12.43 -11.14
N GLN A 20 2.06 12.51 -10.47
CA GLN A 20 2.39 13.61 -9.56
C GLN A 20 2.57 14.99 -10.25
N LEU A 21 2.75 15.04 -11.58
CA LEU A 21 2.88 16.30 -12.33
C LEU A 21 1.53 16.96 -12.63
N TYR A 22 0.45 16.18 -12.64
CA TYR A 22 -0.88 16.63 -13.04
C TYR A 22 -1.80 16.71 -11.83
N ASP A 23 -2.39 17.88 -11.63
CA ASP A 23 -3.34 18.14 -10.56
C ASP A 23 -4.54 18.94 -11.10
N ASP A 24 -5.40 19.43 -10.22
CA ASP A 24 -6.56 20.23 -10.63
C ASP A 24 -6.17 21.53 -11.36
N SER A 25 -4.93 22.03 -11.20
CA SER A 25 -4.46 23.24 -11.91
C SER A 25 -4.36 22.99 -13.40
N PHE A 26 -3.85 21.84 -13.83
CA PHE A 26 -3.83 21.43 -15.22
C PHE A 26 -4.18 19.93 -15.33
N PRO A 27 -5.46 19.59 -15.56
CA PRO A 27 -5.93 18.20 -15.51
C PRO A 27 -5.27 17.28 -16.56
N MET A 28 -4.93 16.05 -16.14
CA MET A 28 -4.32 15.04 -16.99
C MET A 28 -5.19 14.67 -18.21
N ASP A 29 -6.52 14.77 -18.10
CA ASP A 29 -7.44 14.53 -19.21
C ASP A 29 -7.13 15.45 -20.41
N ILE A 30 -6.78 16.71 -20.18
CA ILE A 30 -6.37 17.65 -21.23
C ILE A 30 -5.09 17.14 -21.89
N ARG A 31 -4.10 16.78 -21.06
CA ARG A 31 -2.83 16.24 -21.53
C ARG A 31 -3.01 14.99 -22.38
N GLN A 32 -3.93 14.10 -22.01
CA GLN A 32 -4.20 12.85 -22.71
C GLN A 32 -4.89 13.07 -24.06
N TYR A 33 -6.04 13.73 -24.06
CA TYR A 33 -6.88 13.87 -25.26
C TYR A 33 -6.35 14.93 -26.23
N LEU A 34 -5.65 15.96 -25.74
CA LEU A 34 -5.05 17.01 -26.57
C LEU A 34 -3.52 16.86 -26.69
N SER A 35 -2.97 15.68 -26.37
CA SER A 35 -1.53 15.40 -26.36
C SER A 35 -0.81 15.89 -27.62
N ARG A 36 -1.32 15.54 -28.80
CA ARG A 36 -0.72 15.93 -30.09
C ARG A 36 -0.73 17.43 -30.33
N TRP A 37 -1.80 18.12 -29.92
CA TRP A 37 -1.92 19.56 -30.09
C TRP A 37 -0.98 20.29 -29.14
N ILE A 38 -0.98 19.90 -27.86
CA ILE A 38 -0.09 20.46 -26.83
C ILE A 38 1.38 20.31 -27.25
N GLU A 39 1.79 19.11 -27.69
CA GLU A 39 3.18 18.83 -28.09
C GLU A 39 3.60 19.53 -29.38
N SER A 40 2.66 20.04 -30.18
CA SER A 40 2.96 20.77 -31.43
C SER A 40 3.31 22.24 -31.21
N ILE A 41 3.10 22.76 -29.99
CA ILE A 41 3.27 24.17 -29.65
C ILE A 41 4.57 24.36 -28.88
N ASP A 42 5.33 25.40 -29.24
CA ASP A 42 6.50 25.84 -28.49
C ASP A 42 6.09 26.65 -27.26
N TRP A 43 5.78 25.96 -26.17
CA TRP A 43 5.33 26.58 -24.93
C TRP A 43 6.41 27.42 -24.23
N ASP A 44 7.70 27.28 -24.57
CA ASP A 44 8.76 28.12 -24.00
C ASP A 44 8.67 29.56 -24.53
N THR A 45 8.41 29.69 -25.83
CA THR A 45 8.15 30.99 -26.45
C THR A 45 6.83 31.57 -25.94
N VAL A 46 5.79 30.75 -25.79
CA VAL A 46 4.47 31.20 -25.29
C VAL A 46 4.56 31.67 -23.83
N ALA A 47 5.31 30.98 -22.98
CA ALA A 47 5.51 31.36 -21.57
C ALA A 47 6.31 32.66 -21.38
N SER A 48 6.84 33.23 -22.46
CA SER A 48 7.59 34.49 -22.47
C SER A 48 6.81 35.66 -23.09
N GLN A 49 5.63 35.41 -23.66
CA GLN A 49 4.86 36.39 -24.43
C GLN A 49 3.37 36.34 -24.06
N ASP A 50 2.90 37.36 -23.35
CA ASP A 50 1.54 37.44 -22.80
C ASP A 50 0.42 37.40 -23.88
N SER A 51 0.63 38.14 -24.97
CA SER A 51 -0.32 38.16 -26.10
C SER A 51 -0.43 36.80 -26.79
N LEU A 52 0.70 36.11 -26.97
CA LEU A 52 0.74 34.77 -27.55
C LEU A 52 0.12 33.74 -26.58
N ALA A 53 0.36 33.85 -25.27
CA ALA A 53 -0.26 33.01 -24.26
C ALA A 53 -1.78 33.15 -24.26
N THR A 54 -2.30 34.37 -24.36
CA THR A 54 -3.73 34.63 -24.45
C THR A 54 -4.35 34.00 -25.71
N VAL A 55 -3.68 34.09 -26.87
CA VAL A 55 -4.16 33.43 -28.10
C VAL A 55 -4.18 31.92 -27.95
N ARG A 56 -3.10 31.32 -27.43
CA ARG A 56 -2.99 29.88 -27.23
C ARG A 56 -3.99 29.35 -26.20
N PHE A 57 -4.33 30.16 -25.19
CA PHE A 57 -5.38 29.83 -24.23
C PHE A 57 -6.76 29.70 -24.91
N HIS A 58 -7.16 30.66 -25.73
CA HIS A 58 -8.42 30.59 -26.46
C HIS A 58 -8.46 29.45 -27.47
N GLU A 59 -7.33 29.14 -28.12
CA GLU A 59 -7.21 27.96 -28.98
C GLU A 59 -7.36 26.65 -28.18
N LEU A 60 -6.78 26.56 -26.97
CA LEU A 60 -6.99 25.40 -26.09
C LEU A 60 -8.47 25.22 -25.74
N LEU A 61 -9.18 26.29 -25.41
CA LEU A 61 -10.62 26.24 -25.14
C LEU A 61 -11.42 25.76 -26.36
N ALA A 62 -11.04 26.18 -27.57
CA ALA A 62 -11.65 25.71 -28.81
C ALA A 62 -11.36 24.22 -29.07
N GLN A 63 -10.15 23.75 -28.77
CA GLN A 63 -9.81 22.32 -28.83
C GLN A 63 -10.66 21.49 -27.85
N LEU A 64 -10.92 22.02 -26.65
CA LEU A 64 -11.81 21.37 -25.68
C LEU A 64 -13.26 21.28 -26.18
N ASP A 65 -13.75 22.29 -26.91
CA ASP A 65 -15.08 22.25 -27.53
C ASP A 65 -15.18 21.20 -28.64
N ASP A 66 -14.12 21.06 -29.46
CA ASP A 66 -14.04 20.01 -30.47
C ASP A 66 -14.04 18.61 -29.82
N GLN A 67 -13.23 18.40 -28.77
CA GLN A 67 -13.24 17.13 -28.04
C GLN A 67 -14.59 16.85 -27.36
N HIS A 68 -15.23 17.86 -26.76
CA HIS A 68 -16.57 17.71 -26.20
C HIS A 68 -17.57 17.26 -27.27
N SER A 69 -17.48 17.82 -28.48
CA SER A 69 -18.33 17.43 -29.62
C SER A 69 -18.08 16.00 -30.06
N ARG A 70 -16.82 15.52 -30.05
CA ARG A 70 -16.49 14.11 -30.32
C ARG A 70 -17.10 13.17 -29.28
N PHE A 71 -17.02 13.51 -27.99
CA PHE A 71 -17.67 12.71 -26.94
C PHE A 71 -19.20 12.73 -27.02
N ALA A 72 -19.79 13.80 -27.56
CA ALA A 72 -21.22 13.87 -27.87
C ALA A 72 -21.61 12.86 -28.96
N LEU A 73 -20.82 12.75 -30.02
CA LEU A 73 -21.03 11.76 -31.08
C LEU A 73 -20.91 10.31 -30.56
N GLU A 74 -20.00 10.07 -29.62
CA GLU A 74 -19.79 8.76 -28.98
C GLU A 74 -20.81 8.45 -27.86
N ASN A 75 -21.74 9.36 -27.55
CA ASN A 75 -22.64 9.29 -26.40
C ASN A 75 -21.92 9.05 -25.05
N ASN A 76 -20.66 9.48 -24.93
CA ASN A 76 -19.87 9.32 -23.71
C ASN A 76 -20.21 10.44 -22.70
N PHE A 77 -21.34 10.27 -22.00
CA PHE A 77 -21.87 11.27 -21.07
C PHE A 77 -20.87 11.67 -19.98
N LEU A 78 -20.11 10.71 -19.45
CA LEU A 78 -19.11 10.96 -18.40
C LEU A 78 -18.03 11.92 -18.89
N GLN A 79 -17.43 11.63 -20.06
CA GLN A 79 -16.37 12.47 -20.61
C GLN A 79 -16.88 13.84 -21.07
N GLN A 80 -18.11 13.92 -21.60
CA GLN A 80 -18.75 15.21 -21.89
C GLN A 80 -18.88 16.08 -20.63
N HIS A 81 -19.39 15.50 -19.54
CA HIS A 81 -19.54 16.21 -18.27
C HIS A 81 -18.17 16.67 -17.72
N ASN A 82 -17.17 15.78 -17.74
CA ASN A 82 -15.82 16.08 -17.27
C ASN A 82 -15.17 17.20 -18.07
N PHE A 83 -15.17 17.12 -19.41
CA PHE A 83 -14.58 18.15 -20.27
C PHE A 83 -15.29 19.50 -20.14
N ARG A 84 -16.61 19.51 -19.95
CA ARG A 84 -17.36 20.73 -19.66
C ARG A 84 -16.93 21.37 -18.33
N LYS A 85 -16.69 20.55 -17.28
CA LYS A 85 -16.20 21.03 -15.98
C LYS A 85 -14.75 21.52 -16.09
N ILE A 86 -13.88 20.77 -16.76
CA ILE A 86 -12.47 21.13 -16.98
C ILE A 86 -12.38 22.47 -17.72
N LYS A 87 -13.14 22.67 -18.80
CA LYS A 87 -13.16 23.93 -19.54
C LYS A 87 -13.51 25.11 -18.63
N ARG A 88 -14.58 25.00 -17.83
CA ARG A 88 -14.97 26.05 -16.86
C ARG A 88 -13.86 26.33 -15.86
N ASN A 89 -13.29 25.29 -15.25
CA ASN A 89 -12.21 25.44 -14.28
C ASN A 89 -10.94 26.09 -14.86
N LEU A 90 -10.64 25.87 -16.14
CA LEU A 90 -9.52 26.54 -16.82
C LEU A 90 -9.84 28.00 -17.11
N GLN A 91 -11.06 28.30 -17.55
CA GLN A 91 -11.54 29.67 -17.74
C GLN A 91 -11.43 30.47 -16.45
N ASP A 92 -12.02 29.97 -15.37
CA ASP A 92 -12.01 30.67 -14.07
C ASP A 92 -10.60 30.90 -13.51
N ARG A 93 -9.62 30.05 -13.86
CA ARG A 93 -8.24 30.14 -13.34
C ARG A 93 -7.27 30.93 -14.20
N PHE A 94 -7.33 30.80 -15.52
CA PHE A 94 -6.28 31.28 -16.42
C PHE A 94 -6.76 32.32 -17.43
N GLN A 95 -8.05 32.70 -17.41
CA GLN A 95 -8.55 33.73 -18.32
C GLN A 95 -7.89 35.09 -18.09
N GLU A 96 -7.56 35.41 -16.83
CA GLU A 96 -6.87 36.65 -16.45
C GLU A 96 -5.33 36.47 -16.35
N ASP A 97 -4.82 35.24 -16.41
CA ASP A 97 -3.39 34.91 -16.32
C ASP A 97 -3.03 33.71 -17.23
N ALA A 98 -3.15 33.92 -18.53
CA ALA A 98 -2.85 32.91 -19.54
C ALA A 98 -1.35 32.56 -19.59
N LEU A 99 -0.49 33.51 -19.19
CA LEU A 99 0.95 33.32 -19.13
C LEU A 99 1.33 32.25 -18.10
N HIS A 100 0.70 32.28 -16.93
CA HIS A 100 0.92 31.25 -15.91
C HIS A 100 0.53 29.85 -16.39
N MET A 101 -0.57 29.70 -17.15
CA MET A 101 -0.92 28.43 -17.78
C MET A 101 0.20 27.94 -18.71
N ALA A 102 0.72 28.81 -19.57
CA ALA A 102 1.80 28.45 -20.48
C ALA A 102 3.07 28.00 -19.74
N MET A 103 3.40 28.64 -18.61
CA MET A 103 4.50 28.21 -17.74
C MET A 103 4.26 26.82 -17.15
N ILE A 104 3.03 26.51 -16.71
CA ILE A 104 2.68 25.18 -16.18
C ILE A 104 2.86 24.11 -17.27
N ILE A 105 2.33 24.35 -18.48
CA ILE A 105 2.43 23.39 -19.58
C ILE A 105 3.89 23.17 -19.98
N SER A 106 4.67 24.25 -20.17
CA SER A 106 6.11 24.16 -20.48
C SER A 106 6.87 23.35 -19.41
N ARG A 107 6.65 23.67 -18.12
CA ARG A 107 7.29 22.96 -17.01
C ARG A 107 6.93 21.47 -17.03
N ASN A 108 5.65 21.14 -17.16
CA ASN A 108 5.20 19.74 -17.13
C ASN A 108 5.79 18.95 -18.31
N LEU A 109 5.81 19.51 -19.53
CA LEU A 109 6.43 18.86 -20.69
C LEU A 109 7.94 18.63 -20.50
N LYS A 110 8.65 19.56 -19.86
CA LYS A 110 10.08 19.41 -19.53
C LYS A 110 10.32 18.34 -18.48
N GLU A 111 9.51 18.27 -17.44
CA GLU A 111 9.61 17.22 -16.42
C GLU A 111 9.30 15.83 -17.01
N GLU A 112 8.30 15.72 -17.88
CA GLU A 112 8.04 14.49 -18.65
C GLU A 112 9.26 14.03 -19.46
N GLN A 113 9.97 14.94 -20.12
CA GLN A 113 11.19 14.61 -20.86
C GLN A 113 12.31 14.12 -19.94
N LYS A 114 12.45 14.69 -18.74
CA LYS A 114 13.40 14.19 -17.73
C LYS A 114 13.03 12.79 -17.25
N ILE A 115 11.74 12.50 -17.04
CA ILE A 115 11.27 11.16 -16.68
C ILE A 115 11.64 10.16 -17.78
N LEU A 116 11.41 10.50 -19.06
CA LEU A 116 11.80 9.66 -20.20
C LEU A 116 13.30 9.43 -20.29
N ALA A 117 14.12 10.45 -20.03
CA ALA A 117 15.58 10.32 -20.01
C ALA A 117 16.03 9.37 -18.90
N ASN A 118 15.55 9.60 -17.67
CA ASN A 118 15.85 8.74 -16.51
C ASN A 118 15.41 7.28 -16.74
N ALA A 119 14.28 7.09 -17.41
CA ALA A 119 13.80 5.75 -17.75
C ALA A 119 14.75 5.02 -18.70
N LYS A 120 15.23 5.70 -19.75
CA LYS A 120 16.19 5.12 -20.71
C LYS A 120 17.50 4.72 -20.05
N ASP A 121 18.01 5.54 -19.14
CA ASP A 121 19.25 5.25 -18.42
C ASP A 121 19.10 4.04 -17.47
N SER A 122 17.91 3.85 -16.89
CA SER A 122 17.64 2.72 -15.98
C SER A 122 17.45 1.36 -16.67
N VAL A 123 17.02 1.34 -17.93
CA VAL A 123 16.76 0.11 -18.69
C VAL A 123 18.08 -0.61 -19.04
N GLN A 124 19.20 0.11 -19.11
CA GLN A 124 20.51 -0.51 -19.33
C GLN A 124 21.04 -1.34 -18.14
N GLU A 125 20.44 -1.25 -16.94
CA GLU A 125 20.94 -1.94 -15.74
C GLU A 125 20.05 -3.08 -15.19
N LYS A 126 18.78 -3.23 -15.60
CA LYS A 126 17.82 -4.12 -14.89
C LYS A 126 16.78 -4.86 -15.76
N GLU A 127 17.22 -5.70 -16.70
CA GLU A 127 16.31 -6.59 -17.47
C GLU A 127 15.77 -7.83 -16.70
N GLY A 128 16.10 -8.03 -15.42
CA GLY A 128 16.01 -9.37 -14.79
C GLY A 128 14.67 -9.82 -14.17
N THR A 129 13.86 -8.95 -13.55
CA THR A 129 12.89 -9.43 -12.54
C THR A 129 11.40 -9.36 -12.92
N VAL A 130 10.97 -8.40 -13.74
CA VAL A 130 9.54 -8.26 -14.11
C VAL A 130 9.13 -9.26 -15.20
N SER A 131 10.07 -9.66 -16.06
CA SER A 131 9.84 -10.59 -17.17
C SER A 131 9.46 -12.01 -16.71
N ALA A 132 10.03 -12.50 -15.60
CA ALA A 132 9.81 -13.87 -15.13
C ALA A 132 8.36 -14.13 -14.67
N MET A 133 7.78 -13.23 -13.87
CA MET A 133 6.41 -13.38 -13.34
C MET A 133 5.34 -13.32 -14.43
N VAL A 134 5.54 -12.49 -15.46
CA VAL A 134 4.61 -12.40 -16.61
C VAL A 134 4.68 -13.67 -17.45
N VAL A 135 5.89 -14.21 -17.65
CA VAL A 135 6.13 -15.45 -18.41
C VAL A 135 5.53 -16.66 -17.68
N GLU A 136 5.67 -16.75 -16.35
CA GLU A 136 5.10 -17.86 -15.56
C GLU A 136 3.57 -17.86 -15.59
N LYS A 137 2.94 -16.70 -15.40
CA LYS A 137 1.47 -16.58 -15.51
C LYS A 137 0.95 -16.96 -16.88
N GLN A 138 1.66 -16.58 -17.94
CA GLN A 138 1.26 -16.92 -19.30
C GLN A 138 1.38 -18.43 -19.60
N LYS A 139 2.29 -19.15 -18.92
CA LYS A 139 2.34 -20.63 -19.01
C LYS A 139 1.08 -21.25 -18.43
N LEU A 140 0.60 -20.77 -17.29
CA LEU A 140 -0.59 -21.34 -16.66
C LEU A 140 -1.86 -21.03 -17.45
N ASP A 141 -1.99 -19.82 -17.98
CA ASP A 141 -3.07 -19.46 -18.92
C ASP A 141 -3.08 -20.39 -20.15
N ASN A 142 -1.91 -20.72 -20.69
CA ASN A 142 -1.79 -21.65 -21.81
C ASN A 142 -2.22 -23.08 -21.43
N LYS A 143 -1.82 -23.59 -20.26
CA LYS A 143 -2.26 -24.90 -19.76
C LYS A 143 -3.77 -24.96 -19.52
N VAL A 144 -4.37 -23.89 -18.98
CA VAL A 144 -5.83 -23.80 -18.82
C VAL A 144 -6.54 -23.78 -20.17
N LYS A 145 -5.97 -23.11 -21.16
CA LYS A 145 -6.50 -23.10 -22.54
C LYS A 145 -6.40 -24.48 -23.19
N GLU A 146 -5.28 -25.18 -23.01
CA GLU A 146 -5.09 -26.56 -23.47
C GLU A 146 -6.12 -27.50 -22.87
N MET A 147 -6.32 -27.46 -21.54
CA MET A 147 -7.37 -28.23 -20.86
C MET A 147 -8.75 -27.99 -21.47
N ARG A 148 -9.14 -26.72 -21.69
CA ARG A 148 -10.43 -26.38 -22.32
C ARG A 148 -10.57 -26.93 -23.73
N ASN A 149 -9.49 -26.91 -24.52
CA ASN A 149 -9.51 -27.48 -25.87
C ASN A 149 -9.72 -29.01 -25.82
N ILE A 150 -9.05 -29.71 -24.90
CA ILE A 150 -9.22 -31.16 -24.72
C ILE A 150 -10.66 -31.50 -24.33
N VAL A 151 -11.27 -30.73 -23.42
CA VAL A 151 -12.69 -30.91 -23.06
C VAL A 151 -13.59 -30.79 -24.29
N GLN A 152 -13.41 -29.75 -25.12
CA GLN A 152 -14.20 -29.56 -26.34
C GLN A 152 -14.03 -30.71 -27.34
N ILE A 153 -12.82 -31.26 -27.45
CA ILE A 153 -12.54 -32.43 -28.30
C ILE A 153 -13.32 -33.64 -27.77
N ILE A 154 -13.34 -33.86 -26.46
CA ILE A 154 -14.09 -34.97 -25.84
C ILE A 154 -15.60 -34.78 -26.03
N ASP A 155 -16.13 -33.56 -25.86
CA ASP A 155 -17.54 -33.25 -26.13
C ASP A 155 -17.94 -33.67 -27.55
N GLN A 156 -17.15 -33.27 -28.54
CA GLN A 156 -17.42 -33.60 -29.95
C GLN A 156 -17.27 -35.10 -30.20
N ASN A 157 -16.27 -35.75 -29.61
CA ASN A 157 -16.05 -37.18 -29.76
C ASN A 157 -17.19 -38.01 -29.15
N LEU A 158 -17.70 -37.63 -27.97
CA LEU A 158 -18.82 -38.31 -27.33
C LEU A 158 -20.12 -38.12 -28.10
N LYS A 159 -20.37 -36.93 -28.65
CA LYS A 159 -21.51 -36.69 -29.54
C LYS A 159 -21.43 -37.57 -30.80
N ASN A 160 -20.27 -37.59 -31.44
CA ASN A 160 -20.04 -38.44 -32.62
C ASN A 160 -20.16 -39.94 -32.30
N LEU A 161 -19.81 -40.36 -31.08
CA LEU A 161 -19.94 -41.73 -30.62
C LEU A 161 -21.41 -42.10 -30.39
N GLU A 162 -22.19 -41.20 -29.79
CA GLU A 162 -23.65 -41.35 -29.62
C GLU A 162 -24.34 -41.49 -30.98
N ASP A 163 -24.11 -40.55 -31.91
CA ASP A 163 -24.73 -40.56 -33.24
C ASP A 163 -24.44 -41.88 -33.99
N GLN A 164 -23.20 -42.37 -33.93
CA GLN A 164 -22.82 -43.64 -34.56
C GLN A 164 -23.40 -44.87 -33.87
N GLN A 165 -23.59 -44.81 -32.55
CA GLN A 165 -24.19 -45.90 -31.82
C GLN A 165 -25.68 -46.01 -32.13
N ASP A 166 -26.37 -44.87 -32.26
CA ASP A 166 -27.76 -44.82 -32.67
C ASP A 166 -27.93 -45.32 -34.12
N GLU A 167 -27.03 -44.92 -35.03
CA GLU A 167 -27.04 -45.43 -36.41
C GLU A 167 -26.78 -46.94 -36.47
N TYR A 168 -25.83 -47.44 -35.69
CA TYR A 168 -25.55 -48.86 -35.57
C TYR A 168 -26.76 -49.64 -35.03
N ASP A 169 -27.40 -49.16 -33.96
CA ASP A 169 -28.56 -49.81 -33.38
C ASP A 169 -29.74 -49.84 -34.38
N PHE A 170 -29.97 -48.73 -35.10
CA PHE A 170 -30.98 -48.66 -36.15
C PHE A 170 -30.72 -49.68 -37.27
N GLN A 171 -29.48 -49.74 -37.79
CA GLN A 171 -29.12 -50.67 -38.86
C GLN A 171 -29.15 -52.12 -38.40
N PHE A 172 -28.66 -52.42 -37.20
CA PHE A 172 -28.67 -53.76 -36.62
C PHE A 172 -30.09 -54.28 -36.39
N ASN A 173 -30.97 -53.45 -35.82
CA ASN A 173 -32.38 -53.80 -35.61
C ASN A 173 -33.12 -53.97 -36.95
N THR A 174 -32.80 -53.14 -37.96
CA THR A 174 -33.35 -53.28 -39.32
C THR A 174 -32.94 -54.61 -39.96
N LEU A 175 -31.66 -55.00 -39.87
CA LEU A 175 -31.17 -56.29 -40.37
C LEU A 175 -31.88 -57.46 -39.65
N LYS A 176 -31.97 -57.42 -38.32
CA LYS A 176 -32.62 -58.45 -37.51
C LYS A 176 -34.11 -58.62 -37.85
N ASN A 177 -34.81 -57.53 -38.15
CA ASN A 177 -36.21 -57.57 -38.57
C ASN A 177 -36.36 -58.18 -39.98
N ARG A 178 -35.42 -57.89 -40.90
CA ARG A 178 -35.42 -58.43 -42.26
C ARG A 178 -35.00 -59.90 -42.35
N GLU A 179 -34.16 -60.39 -41.43
CA GLU A 179 -33.83 -61.83 -41.34
C GLU A 179 -35.06 -62.69 -40.96
N ASN A 180 -36.07 -62.10 -40.33
CA ASN A 180 -37.30 -62.79 -39.93
C ASN A 180 -38.42 -62.71 -40.99
N ASP A 181 -38.19 -62.04 -42.13
CA ASP A 181 -39.19 -61.78 -43.16
C ASP A 181 -39.16 -62.84 -44.28
N VAL A 182 -40.32 -63.39 -44.64
CA VAL A 182 -40.45 -64.59 -45.51
C VAL A 182 -40.15 -64.29 -47.00
N ASN A 183 -40.04 -63.00 -47.36
CA ASN A 183 -39.71 -62.52 -48.72
C ASN A 183 -38.33 -61.79 -48.78
N GLY A 184 -37.37 -62.18 -47.94
CA GLY A 184 -36.09 -61.47 -47.76
C GLY A 184 -35.04 -61.56 -48.89
N MET A 185 -34.08 -60.61 -48.84
CA MET A 185 -32.90 -60.39 -49.72
C MET A 185 -32.14 -61.67 -50.13
N THR A 186 -31.34 -61.57 -51.20
CA THR A 186 -30.44 -62.66 -51.60
C THR A 186 -29.35 -62.92 -50.54
N PRO A 187 -28.83 -64.16 -50.43
CA PRO A 187 -27.79 -64.50 -49.45
C PRO A 187 -26.53 -63.62 -49.52
N LYS A 188 -26.17 -63.16 -50.72
CA LYS A 188 -25.02 -62.26 -50.94
C LYS A 188 -25.25 -60.85 -50.41
N GLU A 189 -26.47 -60.33 -50.53
CA GLU A 189 -26.82 -59.00 -50.02
C GLU A 189 -26.85 -59.02 -48.49
N LEU A 190 -27.37 -60.09 -47.89
CA LEU A 190 -27.37 -60.29 -46.43
C LEU A 190 -25.94 -60.37 -45.87
N GLU A 191 -25.04 -61.08 -46.55
CA GLU A 191 -23.64 -61.20 -46.14
C GLU A 191 -22.88 -59.87 -46.26
N ALA A 192 -23.17 -59.07 -47.29
CA ALA A 192 -22.62 -57.72 -47.44
C ALA A 192 -23.11 -56.77 -46.33
N GLU A 193 -24.39 -56.78 -46.00
CA GLU A 193 -24.98 -55.94 -44.95
C GLU A 193 -24.44 -56.32 -43.55
N LYS A 194 -24.27 -57.62 -43.28
CA LYS A 194 -23.59 -58.11 -42.06
C LYS A 194 -22.16 -57.60 -41.94
N LEU A 195 -21.42 -57.54 -43.05
CA LEU A 195 -20.04 -57.06 -43.08
C LEU A 195 -19.94 -55.56 -42.79
N VAL A 196 -20.90 -54.76 -43.29
CA VAL A 196 -21.02 -53.32 -42.96
C VAL A 196 -21.30 -53.12 -41.47
N ILE A 197 -22.27 -53.84 -40.90
CA ILE A 197 -22.61 -53.76 -39.47
C ILE A 197 -21.43 -54.20 -38.59
N MET A 198 -20.70 -55.24 -38.99
CA MET A 198 -19.49 -55.68 -38.28
C MET A 198 -18.41 -54.58 -38.29
N LYS A 199 -18.23 -53.89 -39.42
CA LYS A 199 -17.32 -52.74 -39.52
C LYS A 199 -17.74 -51.60 -38.59
N MET A 200 -19.02 -51.23 -38.57
CA MET A 200 -19.54 -50.20 -37.66
C MET A 200 -19.32 -50.58 -36.19
N CYS A 201 -19.52 -51.85 -35.83
CA CYS A 201 -19.25 -52.35 -34.49
C CYS A 201 -17.76 -52.17 -34.11
N LEU A 202 -16.83 -52.51 -35.00
CA LEU A 202 -15.39 -52.31 -34.75
C LEU A 202 -15.03 -50.82 -34.59
N GLU A 203 -15.61 -49.94 -35.41
CA GLU A 203 -15.42 -48.50 -35.31
C GLU A 203 -15.95 -47.94 -33.98
N LEU A 204 -17.13 -48.40 -33.54
CA LEU A 204 -17.69 -48.04 -32.23
C LEU A 204 -16.77 -48.49 -31.08
N LYS A 205 -16.26 -49.72 -31.14
CA LYS A 205 -15.32 -50.24 -30.12
C LYS A 205 -14.05 -49.39 -30.04
N ALA A 206 -13.50 -49.01 -31.19
CA ALA A 206 -12.32 -48.12 -31.25
C ALA A 206 -12.62 -46.75 -30.64
N LYS A 207 -13.75 -46.12 -31.01
CA LYS A 207 -14.13 -44.81 -30.45
C LYS A 207 -14.44 -44.84 -28.95
N ARG A 208 -15.04 -45.91 -28.44
CA ARG A 208 -15.23 -46.10 -26.99
C ARG A 208 -13.90 -46.16 -26.25
N HIS A 209 -12.93 -46.87 -26.81
CA HIS A 209 -11.58 -46.93 -26.26
C HIS A 209 -10.92 -45.54 -26.27
N ASP A 210 -10.99 -44.82 -27.40
CA ASP A 210 -10.42 -43.47 -27.53
C ASP A 210 -11.05 -42.50 -26.52
N ALA A 211 -12.38 -42.54 -26.33
CA ALA A 211 -13.07 -41.69 -25.36
C ALA A 211 -12.55 -41.89 -23.92
N VAL A 212 -12.32 -43.15 -23.51
CA VAL A 212 -11.75 -43.48 -22.20
C VAL A 212 -10.31 -42.96 -22.07
N VAL A 213 -9.50 -43.11 -23.11
CA VAL A 213 -8.10 -42.64 -23.13
C VAL A 213 -8.04 -41.12 -23.02
N TYR A 214 -8.81 -40.39 -23.82
CA TYR A 214 -8.85 -38.93 -23.79
C TYR A 214 -9.35 -38.39 -22.44
N LEU A 215 -10.36 -39.01 -21.82
CA LEU A 215 -10.81 -38.62 -20.49
C LEU A 215 -9.72 -38.82 -19.42
N ASN A 216 -8.96 -39.91 -19.51
CA ASN A 216 -7.86 -40.14 -18.59
C ASN A 216 -6.71 -39.14 -18.79
N GLU A 217 -6.40 -38.79 -20.04
CA GLU A 217 -5.41 -37.76 -20.38
C GLU A 217 -5.83 -36.38 -19.84
N LEU A 218 -7.09 -35.99 -20.04
CA LEU A 218 -7.65 -34.77 -19.48
C LEU A 218 -7.51 -34.72 -17.95
N LEU A 219 -7.81 -35.83 -17.26
CA LEU A 219 -7.63 -35.91 -15.80
C LEU A 219 -6.15 -35.78 -15.38
N ASN A 220 -5.19 -36.22 -16.20
CA ASN A 220 -3.76 -35.99 -15.94
C ASN A 220 -3.41 -34.50 -16.04
N VAL A 221 -3.90 -33.83 -17.09
CA VAL A 221 -3.68 -32.38 -17.30
C VAL A 221 -4.30 -31.58 -16.16
N ILE A 222 -5.53 -31.90 -15.77
CA ILE A 222 -6.23 -31.26 -14.64
C ILE A 222 -5.45 -31.47 -13.34
N GLN A 223 -4.95 -32.67 -13.08
CA GLN A 223 -4.16 -32.95 -11.87
C GLN A 223 -2.87 -32.12 -11.82
N GLY A 224 -2.17 -31.97 -12.95
CA GLY A 224 -1.01 -31.08 -13.06
C GLY A 224 -1.38 -29.63 -12.73
N LEU A 225 -2.45 -29.11 -13.36
CA LEU A 225 -2.96 -27.76 -13.11
C LEU A 225 -3.34 -27.52 -11.64
N ILE A 226 -4.02 -28.48 -11.00
CA ILE A 226 -4.39 -28.39 -9.58
C ILE A 226 -3.14 -28.33 -8.70
N THR A 227 -2.11 -29.10 -9.04
CA THR A 227 -0.84 -29.13 -8.29
C THR A 227 -0.15 -27.78 -8.37
N ASP A 228 -0.01 -27.20 -9.57
CA ASP A 228 0.57 -25.87 -9.80
C ASP A 228 -0.23 -24.78 -9.04
N LEU A 229 -1.56 -24.81 -9.15
CA LEU A 229 -2.44 -23.82 -8.52
C LEU A 229 -2.38 -23.84 -6.98
N ILE A 230 -2.37 -25.02 -6.38
CA ILE A 230 -2.41 -25.17 -4.92
C ILE A 230 -1.02 -25.05 -4.29
N SER A 231 0.03 -25.51 -4.97
CA SER A 231 1.38 -25.60 -4.39
C SER A 231 2.25 -24.37 -4.68
N GLU A 232 1.98 -23.64 -5.76
CA GLU A 232 2.80 -22.49 -6.18
C GLU A 232 1.97 -21.20 -6.14
N GLU A 233 0.96 -21.06 -7.00
CA GLU A 233 0.23 -19.81 -7.21
C GLU A 233 -0.55 -19.32 -5.99
N LEU A 234 -1.25 -20.22 -5.30
CA LEU A 234 -2.04 -19.87 -4.12
C LEU A 234 -1.14 -19.46 -2.93
N PRO A 235 -0.06 -20.19 -2.58
CA PRO A 235 0.92 -19.75 -1.59
C PRO A 235 1.58 -18.41 -1.94
N GLU A 236 1.99 -18.21 -3.19
CA GLU A 236 2.58 -16.94 -3.62
C GLU A 236 1.60 -15.77 -3.48
N TRP A 237 0.34 -15.97 -3.86
CA TRP A 237 -0.69 -14.96 -3.65
C TRP A 237 -0.92 -14.67 -2.16
N LYS A 238 -0.91 -15.69 -1.29
CA LYS A 238 -1.00 -15.50 0.16
C LYS A 238 0.20 -14.72 0.70
N GLN A 239 1.41 -14.99 0.21
CA GLN A 239 2.61 -14.24 0.57
C GLN A 239 2.54 -12.78 0.08
N ARG A 240 2.07 -12.54 -1.15
CA ARG A 240 1.84 -11.18 -1.66
C ARG A 240 0.77 -10.44 -0.85
N GLN A 241 -0.31 -11.12 -0.46
CA GLN A 241 -1.32 -10.55 0.42
C GLN A 241 -0.72 -10.18 1.78
N GLN A 242 0.11 -11.05 2.35
CA GLN A 242 0.81 -10.83 3.62
C GLN A 242 1.71 -9.58 3.57
N ILE A 243 2.51 -9.45 2.51
CA ILE A 243 3.37 -8.28 2.25
C ILE A 243 2.53 -7.01 2.05
N ALA A 244 1.46 -7.07 1.26
CA ALA A 244 0.57 -5.93 1.03
C ALA A 244 -0.11 -5.48 2.34
N CYS A 245 -0.46 -6.42 3.23
CA CYS A 245 -1.06 -6.09 4.52
C CYS A 245 -0.12 -5.27 5.41
N ILE A 246 1.20 -5.43 5.30
CA ILE A 246 2.19 -4.63 6.03
C ILE A 246 2.64 -3.37 5.28
N GLY A 247 1.97 -3.00 4.20
CA GLY A 247 2.24 -1.76 3.44
C GLY A 247 3.13 -1.94 2.20
N GLY A 248 3.46 -3.19 1.85
CA GLY A 248 4.18 -3.49 0.61
C GLY A 248 3.36 -3.21 -0.65
N PRO A 249 3.89 -3.56 -1.84
CA PRO A 249 3.25 -3.24 -3.11
C PRO A 249 1.82 -3.80 -3.20
N PRO A 250 0.91 -3.12 -3.93
CA PRO A 250 -0.47 -3.54 -4.05
C PRO A 250 -0.58 -5.01 -4.51
N ASN A 251 -1.39 -5.80 -3.81
CA ASN A 251 -1.61 -7.19 -4.18
C ASN A 251 -2.33 -7.25 -5.53
N ALA A 252 -1.87 -8.13 -6.43
CA ALA A 252 -2.61 -8.45 -7.64
C ALA A 252 -3.99 -9.03 -7.25
N CYS A 253 -5.04 -8.59 -7.96
CA CYS A 253 -6.40 -9.01 -7.71
C CYS A 253 -6.54 -10.55 -7.67
N VAL A 254 -7.42 -11.04 -6.80
CA VAL A 254 -7.73 -12.48 -6.67
C VAL A 254 -8.41 -13.03 -7.93
N ASP A 255 -8.84 -12.15 -8.84
CA ASP A 255 -9.65 -12.48 -9.99
C ASP A 255 -8.94 -13.45 -10.95
N GLN A 256 -7.62 -13.32 -11.14
CA GLN A 256 -6.86 -14.26 -11.98
C GLN A 256 -6.88 -15.68 -11.40
N LEU A 257 -6.61 -15.82 -10.09
CA LEU A 257 -6.73 -17.11 -9.39
C LEU A 257 -8.16 -17.65 -9.48
N GLN A 258 -9.15 -16.80 -9.27
CA GLN A 258 -10.55 -17.21 -9.36
C GLN A 258 -10.88 -17.76 -10.75
N ASN A 259 -10.39 -17.12 -11.81
CA ASN A 259 -10.62 -17.56 -13.18
C ASN A 259 -10.01 -18.95 -13.44
N TRP A 260 -8.79 -19.20 -12.96
CA TRP A 260 -8.15 -20.52 -13.12
C TRP A 260 -8.86 -21.60 -12.29
N PHE A 261 -9.14 -21.34 -11.01
CA PHE A 261 -9.88 -22.28 -10.15
C PHE A 261 -11.26 -22.59 -10.72
N THR A 262 -11.97 -21.57 -11.22
CA THR A 262 -13.30 -21.74 -11.84
C THR A 262 -13.20 -22.56 -13.13
N ALA A 263 -12.23 -22.26 -14.01
CA ALA A 263 -12.03 -23.01 -15.25
C ALA A 263 -11.78 -24.51 -15.00
N VAL A 264 -10.93 -24.84 -14.02
CA VAL A 264 -10.64 -26.23 -13.65
C VAL A 264 -11.88 -26.91 -13.04
N ALA A 265 -12.63 -26.20 -12.20
CA ALA A 265 -13.87 -26.72 -11.62
C ALA A 265 -14.94 -27.00 -12.70
N GLU A 266 -15.13 -26.09 -13.66
CA GLU A 266 -16.02 -26.26 -14.81
C GLU A 266 -15.62 -27.48 -15.65
N SER A 267 -14.33 -27.64 -15.94
CA SER A 267 -13.83 -28.81 -16.68
C SER A 267 -14.03 -30.12 -15.93
N LEU A 268 -13.85 -30.14 -14.60
CA LEU A 268 -14.17 -31.31 -13.78
C LEU A 268 -15.67 -31.63 -13.76
N GLN A 269 -16.53 -30.61 -13.77
CA GLN A 269 -17.97 -30.82 -13.91
C GLN A 269 -18.33 -31.39 -15.29
N GLN A 270 -17.70 -30.89 -16.36
CA GLN A 270 -17.86 -31.42 -17.71
C GLN A 270 -17.43 -32.88 -17.80
N VAL A 271 -16.29 -33.25 -17.20
CA VAL A 271 -15.85 -34.66 -17.10
C VAL A 271 -16.90 -35.53 -16.41
N ARG A 272 -17.55 -35.03 -15.35
CA ARG A 272 -18.65 -35.77 -14.70
C ARG A 272 -19.87 -35.93 -15.61
N GLN A 273 -20.18 -34.95 -16.44
CA GLN A 273 -21.25 -35.05 -17.45
C GLN A 273 -20.87 -36.07 -18.55
N HIS A 274 -19.62 -36.05 -19.01
CA HIS A 274 -19.07 -37.04 -19.95
C HIS A 274 -19.19 -38.46 -19.41
N LEU A 275 -18.82 -38.68 -18.15
CA LEU A 275 -18.92 -40.00 -17.51
C LEU A 275 -20.37 -40.48 -17.39
N LYS A 276 -21.32 -39.58 -17.08
CA LYS A 276 -22.75 -39.90 -17.12
C LYS A 276 -23.19 -40.29 -18.53
N LYS A 277 -22.76 -39.55 -19.55
CA LYS A 277 -23.10 -39.85 -20.95
C LYS A 277 -22.54 -41.19 -21.40
N MET A 278 -21.30 -41.51 -21.04
CA MET A 278 -20.71 -42.82 -21.31
C MET A 278 -21.48 -43.95 -20.64
N HIS A 279 -22.04 -43.71 -19.44
CA HIS A 279 -22.90 -44.69 -18.79
C HIS A 279 -24.24 -44.89 -19.51
N GLU A 280 -24.85 -43.83 -20.06
CA GLU A 280 -26.05 -43.97 -20.91
C GLU A 280 -25.73 -44.81 -22.17
N LEU A 281 -24.58 -44.57 -22.80
CA LEU A 281 -24.14 -45.33 -23.97
C LEU A 281 -23.87 -46.81 -23.62
N GLU A 282 -23.29 -47.07 -22.46
CA GLU A 282 -23.10 -48.43 -21.91
C GLU A 282 -24.44 -49.17 -21.72
N GLN A 283 -25.47 -48.51 -21.20
CA GLN A 283 -26.79 -49.12 -20.99
C GLN A 283 -27.45 -49.55 -22.31
N ASN A 284 -27.23 -48.78 -23.39
CA ASN A 284 -27.79 -49.07 -24.71
C ASN A 284 -27.01 -50.16 -25.45
N PHE A 285 -25.69 -50.24 -25.25
CA PHE A 285 -24.83 -51.20 -25.94
C PHE A 285 -23.61 -51.54 -25.09
N THR A 286 -23.31 -52.83 -24.89
CA THR A 286 -22.09 -53.29 -24.22
C THR A 286 -21.63 -54.64 -24.77
N TYR A 287 -20.40 -55.03 -24.45
CA TYR A 287 -19.77 -56.26 -24.92
C TYR A 287 -18.67 -56.73 -23.97
N GLU A 288 -18.18 -57.96 -24.17
CA GLU A 288 -17.07 -58.52 -23.39
C GLU A 288 -15.80 -57.70 -23.59
N ASN A 289 -15.19 -57.23 -22.49
CA ASN A 289 -14.05 -56.31 -22.49
C ASN A 289 -14.33 -54.90 -23.04
N ASP A 290 -15.54 -54.38 -22.83
CA ASP A 290 -15.86 -52.97 -23.06
C ASP A 290 -15.04 -52.06 -22.12
N PRO A 291 -14.26 -51.09 -22.64
CA PRO A 291 -13.43 -50.20 -21.82
C PRO A 291 -14.25 -49.27 -20.92
N ILE A 292 -15.49 -48.95 -21.28
CA ILE A 292 -16.35 -48.04 -20.51
C ILE A 292 -16.63 -48.61 -19.10
N PRO A 293 -17.29 -49.78 -18.94
CA PRO A 293 -17.56 -50.35 -17.61
C PRO A 293 -16.28 -50.69 -16.85
N GLN A 294 -15.21 -51.10 -17.54
CA GLN A 294 -13.94 -51.44 -16.91
C GLN A 294 -13.26 -50.24 -16.24
N LYS A 295 -13.35 -49.04 -16.83
CA LYS A 295 -12.65 -47.84 -16.35
C LYS A 295 -13.55 -46.82 -15.66
N LYS A 296 -14.87 -46.95 -15.76
CA LYS A 296 -15.85 -46.02 -15.20
C LYS A 296 -15.58 -45.65 -13.74
N VAL A 297 -15.56 -46.65 -12.85
CA VAL A 297 -15.41 -46.42 -11.39
C VAL A 297 -14.09 -45.72 -11.07
N PHE A 298 -13.02 -46.07 -11.78
CA PHE A 298 -11.71 -45.46 -11.63
C PHE A 298 -11.72 -43.97 -12.03
N LEU A 299 -12.29 -43.64 -13.20
CA LEU A 299 -12.38 -42.26 -13.69
C LEU A 299 -13.28 -41.39 -12.81
N GLU A 300 -14.44 -41.93 -12.37
CA GLU A 300 -15.36 -41.24 -11.47
C GLU A 300 -14.71 -40.92 -10.12
N SER A 301 -14.01 -41.89 -9.52
CA SER A 301 -13.32 -41.72 -8.25
C SER A 301 -12.22 -40.66 -8.35
N ARG A 302 -11.43 -40.72 -9.43
CA ARG A 302 -10.35 -39.77 -9.69
C ARG A 302 -10.87 -38.34 -9.92
N ALA A 303 -11.92 -38.17 -10.72
CA ALA A 303 -12.54 -36.87 -10.94
C ALA A 303 -13.09 -36.26 -9.64
N LEU A 304 -13.70 -37.10 -8.78
CA LEU A 304 -14.23 -36.66 -7.48
C LEU A 304 -13.13 -36.24 -6.50
N GLU A 305 -12.02 -36.98 -6.45
CA GLU A 305 -10.88 -36.66 -5.59
C GLU A 305 -10.19 -35.34 -6.01
N LEU A 306 -10.01 -35.13 -7.31
CA LEU A 306 -9.49 -33.87 -7.85
C LEU A 306 -10.42 -32.70 -7.53
N LEU A 307 -11.73 -32.87 -7.71
CA LEU A 307 -12.72 -31.86 -7.35
C LEU A 307 -12.69 -31.55 -5.85
N LYS A 308 -12.60 -32.58 -5.00
CA LYS A 308 -12.52 -32.39 -3.54
C LYS A 308 -11.29 -31.58 -3.15
N THR A 309 -10.12 -31.92 -3.71
CA THR A 309 -8.85 -31.24 -3.44
C THR A 309 -8.86 -29.77 -3.89
N LEU A 310 -9.44 -29.49 -5.06
CA LEU A 310 -9.62 -28.14 -5.58
C LEU A 310 -10.54 -27.32 -4.66
N LEU A 311 -11.72 -27.86 -4.33
CA LEU A 311 -12.72 -27.16 -3.54
C LEU A 311 -12.23 -26.91 -2.11
N SER A 312 -11.55 -27.87 -1.47
CA SER A 312 -11.00 -27.68 -0.11
C SER A 312 -10.00 -26.53 -0.01
N SER A 313 -9.26 -26.28 -1.09
CA SER A 313 -8.22 -25.23 -1.14
C SER A 313 -8.74 -23.88 -1.64
N SER A 314 -10.01 -23.81 -2.06
CA SER A 314 -10.58 -22.64 -2.72
C SER A 314 -11.21 -21.60 -1.78
N LEU A 315 -11.41 -21.93 -0.50
CA LEU A 315 -11.86 -20.95 0.49
C LEU A 315 -10.67 -20.14 0.99
N VAL A 316 -10.67 -18.84 0.71
CA VAL A 316 -9.59 -17.93 1.11
C VAL A 316 -10.14 -16.68 1.79
N ILE A 317 -9.29 -16.03 2.59
CA ILE A 317 -9.59 -14.72 3.18
C ILE A 317 -9.08 -13.67 2.20
N GLU A 318 -9.99 -12.98 1.52
CA GLU A 318 -9.66 -11.90 0.58
C GLU A 318 -9.20 -10.64 1.31
N ARG A 319 -9.87 -10.29 2.42
CA ARG A 319 -9.51 -9.15 3.27
C ARG A 319 -9.30 -9.62 4.71
N GLN A 320 -8.06 -9.51 5.17
CA GLN A 320 -7.65 -9.87 6.53
C GLN A 320 -8.40 -9.03 7.58
N PRO A 321 -8.50 -9.51 8.84
CA PRO A 321 -9.19 -8.79 9.92
C PRO A 321 -8.70 -7.36 10.08
N CYS A 322 -9.59 -6.39 9.96
CA CYS A 322 -9.24 -4.98 10.02
C CYS A 322 -10.35 -4.15 10.68
N MET A 323 -9.97 -3.19 11.53
CA MET A 323 -10.90 -2.24 12.13
C MET A 323 -11.14 -1.08 11.15
N PRO A 324 -12.39 -0.76 10.77
CA PRO A 324 -12.68 0.39 9.90
C PRO A 324 -12.16 1.74 10.45
N THR A 325 -12.02 1.87 11.77
CA THR A 325 -11.47 3.07 12.41
C THR A 325 -9.95 3.20 12.23
N HIS A 326 -9.25 2.11 11.88
CA HIS A 326 -7.79 2.06 11.71
C HIS A 326 -7.40 1.22 10.48
N PRO A 327 -7.75 1.65 9.26
CA PRO A 327 -7.53 0.86 8.04
C PRO A 327 -6.04 0.61 7.72
N GLN A 328 -5.15 1.48 8.23
CA GLN A 328 -3.69 1.38 8.03
C GLN A 328 -3.01 0.31 8.90
N ARG A 329 -3.76 -0.36 9.79
CA ARG A 329 -3.23 -1.30 10.77
C ARG A 329 -4.08 -2.59 10.81
N PRO A 330 -4.09 -3.39 9.71
CA PRO A 330 -4.76 -4.68 9.71
C PRO A 330 -4.17 -5.63 10.75
N MET A 331 -4.90 -6.68 11.13
CA MET A 331 -4.52 -7.71 12.11
C MET A 331 -4.25 -7.23 13.54
N VAL A 332 -4.43 -5.94 13.85
CA VAL A 332 -4.47 -5.45 15.23
C VAL A 332 -5.91 -5.13 15.58
N LEU A 333 -6.49 -5.87 16.52
CA LEU A 333 -7.90 -5.76 16.89
C LEU A 333 -8.04 -5.24 18.33
N LYS A 334 -8.85 -4.20 18.52
CA LYS A 334 -9.19 -3.69 19.85
C LYS A 334 -10.45 -4.36 20.37
N THR A 335 -10.40 -4.82 21.63
CA THR A 335 -11.58 -5.35 22.33
C THR A 335 -12.72 -4.32 22.36
N GLY A 336 -13.95 -4.78 22.14
CA GLY A 336 -15.15 -3.94 22.07
C GLY A 336 -15.30 -3.09 20.79
N VAL A 337 -14.33 -3.06 19.89
CA VAL A 337 -14.42 -2.36 18.60
C VAL A 337 -14.84 -3.33 17.49
N GLN A 338 -15.67 -2.85 16.56
CA GLN A 338 -16.08 -3.65 15.39
C GLN A 338 -14.93 -3.78 14.39
N PHE A 339 -14.79 -4.97 13.82
CA PHE A 339 -13.84 -5.24 12.75
C PHE A 339 -14.51 -6.04 11.63
N THR A 340 -13.90 -5.97 10.46
CA THR A 340 -14.39 -6.62 9.24
C THR A 340 -13.43 -7.70 8.75
N VAL A 341 -13.98 -8.75 8.15
CA VAL A 341 -13.24 -9.78 7.41
C VAL A 341 -14.03 -10.15 6.17
N LYS A 342 -13.35 -10.32 5.03
CA LYS A 342 -13.99 -10.77 3.80
C LYS A 342 -13.40 -12.10 3.36
N LEU A 343 -14.24 -13.11 3.23
CA LEU A 343 -13.90 -14.39 2.63
C LEU A 343 -14.37 -14.43 1.18
N ARG A 344 -13.64 -15.18 0.36
CA ARG A 344 -13.95 -15.43 -1.03
C ARG A 344 -13.74 -16.90 -1.33
N PHE A 345 -14.66 -17.46 -2.11
CA PHE A 345 -14.53 -18.79 -2.66
C PHE A 345 -14.05 -18.67 -4.10
N LEU A 346 -12.88 -19.25 -4.39
CA LEU A 346 -12.20 -19.09 -5.69
C LEU A 346 -12.92 -19.80 -6.84
N VAL A 347 -13.83 -20.73 -6.55
CA VAL A 347 -14.61 -21.44 -7.57
C VAL A 347 -15.98 -20.77 -7.74
N LYS A 348 -16.19 -20.11 -8.89
CA LYS A 348 -17.44 -19.41 -9.19
C LYS A 348 -18.39 -20.31 -9.99
N LEU A 349 -19.18 -21.10 -9.30
CA LEU A 349 -20.25 -21.89 -9.91
C LEU A 349 -21.61 -21.45 -9.34
N GLN A 350 -22.61 -21.27 -10.20
CA GLN A 350 -23.95 -20.82 -9.79
C GLN A 350 -24.61 -21.77 -8.79
N GLU A 351 -24.31 -23.07 -8.88
CA GLU A 351 -24.79 -24.10 -7.97
C GLU A 351 -24.38 -23.88 -6.51
N PHE A 352 -23.30 -23.13 -6.24
CA PHE A 352 -22.82 -22.86 -4.88
C PHE A 352 -23.39 -21.58 -4.27
N ASN A 353 -24.13 -20.78 -5.04
CA ASN A 353 -24.72 -19.56 -4.53
C ASN A 353 -25.71 -19.87 -3.39
N TYR A 354 -25.57 -19.19 -2.26
CA TYR A 354 -26.34 -19.41 -1.03
C TYR A 354 -26.21 -20.80 -0.37
N GLN A 355 -25.38 -21.71 -0.88
CA GLN A 355 -25.19 -23.04 -0.29
C GLN A 355 -24.16 -23.04 0.85
N LEU A 356 -23.18 -22.14 0.80
CA LEU A 356 -22.07 -22.10 1.72
C LEU A 356 -22.38 -21.19 2.92
N LYS A 357 -22.60 -21.81 4.09
CA LYS A 357 -22.77 -21.10 5.37
C LYS A 357 -21.47 -21.13 6.17
N VAL A 358 -20.76 -20.00 6.16
CA VAL A 358 -19.48 -19.84 6.85
C VAL A 358 -19.71 -19.47 8.31
N LYS A 359 -19.02 -20.13 9.23
CA LYS A 359 -18.97 -19.84 10.65
C LYS A 359 -17.58 -19.35 11.07
N ALA A 360 -17.53 -18.21 11.74
CA ALA A 360 -16.31 -17.65 12.32
C ALA A 360 -16.07 -18.20 13.73
N LEU A 361 -14.85 -18.65 14.00
CA LEU A 361 -14.37 -19.20 15.26
C LEU A 361 -13.06 -18.52 15.64
N PHE A 362 -12.92 -18.13 16.90
CA PHE A 362 -11.68 -17.54 17.40
C PHE A 362 -10.92 -18.58 18.22
N ASP A 363 -9.62 -18.73 17.97
CA ASP A 363 -8.74 -19.58 18.77
C ASP A 363 -9.16 -21.07 18.87
N LYS A 364 -9.75 -21.63 17.81
CA LYS A 364 -10.24 -23.03 17.76
C LYS A 364 -9.19 -24.05 18.23
N ASP A 365 -7.97 -23.95 17.71
CA ASP A 365 -6.88 -24.91 17.99
C ASP A 365 -5.95 -24.48 19.14
N VAL A 366 -6.37 -23.46 19.91
CA VAL A 366 -5.56 -22.83 20.98
C VAL A 366 -6.09 -23.20 22.38
N ALA A 367 -7.24 -23.87 22.45
CA ALA A 367 -7.95 -24.21 23.69
C ALA A 367 -7.10 -24.97 24.73
N ASP A 368 -6.06 -25.71 24.30
CA ASP A 368 -5.19 -26.51 25.18
C ASP A 368 -3.95 -25.76 25.71
N LYS A 369 -3.76 -24.48 25.37
CA LYS A 369 -2.56 -23.72 25.75
C LYS A 369 -2.78 -22.96 27.07
N LYS A 370 -2.21 -23.46 28.16
CA LYS A 370 -2.14 -22.75 29.47
C LYS A 370 -1.43 -21.40 29.30
N GLY A 371 -1.99 -20.33 29.88
CA GLY A 371 -1.36 -19.00 29.98
C GLY A 371 -1.79 -17.94 28.95
N PHE A 372 -2.57 -18.29 27.91
CA PHE A 372 -3.05 -17.31 26.91
C PHE A 372 -4.39 -16.68 27.30
N ARG A 373 -4.58 -15.39 26.97
CA ARG A 373 -5.90 -14.74 27.05
C ARG A 373 -6.88 -15.39 26.08
N ARG A 374 -8.16 -15.41 26.43
CA ARG A 374 -9.24 -15.96 25.61
C ARG A 374 -10.23 -14.89 25.25
N PHE A 375 -10.76 -14.96 24.04
CA PHE A 375 -11.71 -13.99 23.52
C PHE A 375 -12.90 -14.70 22.88
N ASN A 376 -14.08 -14.14 23.11
CA ASN A 376 -15.31 -14.56 22.46
C ASN A 376 -15.65 -13.58 21.33
N ILE A 377 -16.11 -14.13 20.21
CA ILE A 377 -16.69 -13.34 19.11
C ILE A 377 -18.11 -12.94 19.51
N LEU A 378 -18.38 -11.64 19.47
CA LEU A 378 -19.72 -11.05 19.54
C LEU A 378 -20.14 -10.58 18.15
N GLY A 379 -21.46 -10.54 17.92
CA GLY A 379 -22.07 -10.17 16.63
C GLY A 379 -22.43 -11.39 15.78
N THR A 380 -22.54 -11.17 14.47
CA THR A 380 -22.96 -12.20 13.52
C THR A 380 -21.79 -13.12 13.17
N ASN A 381 -21.63 -14.22 13.90
CA ASN A 381 -20.57 -15.21 13.69
C ASN A 381 -20.84 -16.21 12.56
N THR A 382 -21.99 -16.14 11.89
CA THR A 382 -22.31 -16.98 10.72
C THR A 382 -22.80 -16.13 9.56
N LYS A 383 -22.30 -16.38 8.35
CA LYS A 383 -22.68 -15.66 7.14
C LYS A 383 -22.77 -16.62 5.97
N VAL A 384 -23.82 -16.48 5.18
CA VAL A 384 -23.98 -17.23 3.93
C VAL A 384 -23.22 -16.49 2.83
N MET A 385 -22.42 -17.21 2.04
CA MET A 385 -21.77 -16.63 0.87
C MET A 385 -22.78 -16.39 -0.24
N ASN A 386 -22.67 -15.23 -0.87
CA ASN A 386 -23.52 -14.81 -1.97
C ASN A 386 -22.69 -14.17 -3.09
N THR A 387 -23.26 -14.16 -4.28
CA THR A 387 -22.64 -13.51 -5.44
C THR A 387 -22.73 -11.99 -5.32
N GLU A 388 -21.60 -11.29 -5.39
CA GLU A 388 -21.55 -9.81 -5.41
C GLU A 388 -21.84 -9.24 -6.81
N GLU A 389 -22.60 -8.15 -6.91
CA GLU A 389 -23.00 -7.56 -8.20
C GLU A 389 -21.83 -6.93 -8.98
N SER A 390 -20.77 -6.49 -8.30
CA SER A 390 -19.66 -5.73 -8.89
C SER A 390 -18.73 -6.57 -9.76
N ASN A 391 -18.42 -7.80 -9.35
CA ASN A 391 -17.50 -8.71 -10.04
C ASN A 391 -18.07 -10.15 -10.20
N GLY A 392 -19.28 -10.39 -9.69
CA GLY A 392 -19.89 -11.72 -9.65
C GLY A 392 -19.12 -12.72 -8.77
N SER A 393 -18.30 -12.26 -7.82
CA SER A 393 -17.54 -13.16 -6.95
C SER A 393 -18.41 -13.79 -5.87
N LEU A 394 -18.13 -15.03 -5.48
CA LEU A 394 -18.80 -15.71 -4.37
C LEU A 394 -18.05 -15.37 -3.09
N ALA A 395 -18.61 -14.48 -2.27
CA ALA A 395 -17.93 -13.94 -1.10
C ALA A 395 -18.86 -13.87 0.12
N ALA A 396 -18.26 -13.82 1.30
CA ALA A 396 -18.95 -13.52 2.56
C ALA A 396 -18.17 -12.45 3.32
N GLU A 397 -18.78 -11.28 3.48
CA GLU A 397 -18.22 -10.20 4.28
C GLU A 397 -18.88 -10.16 5.67
N PHE A 398 -18.04 -10.31 6.69
CA PHE A 398 -18.40 -10.14 8.09
C PHE A 398 -18.05 -8.70 8.47
N ARG A 399 -19.05 -7.84 8.73
CA ARG A 399 -18.83 -6.41 9.04
C ARG A 399 -18.91 -6.05 10.53
N HIS A 400 -19.62 -6.87 11.31
CA HIS A 400 -19.99 -6.55 12.69
C HIS A 400 -19.42 -7.57 13.69
N LEU A 401 -18.20 -8.04 13.46
CA LEU A 401 -17.51 -8.89 14.43
C LEU A 401 -16.90 -8.00 15.52
N GLN A 402 -16.99 -8.45 16.76
CA GLN A 402 -16.37 -7.81 17.92
C GLN A 402 -15.72 -8.86 18.81
N LEU A 403 -14.64 -8.50 19.50
CA LEU A 403 -14.00 -9.38 20.49
C LEU A 403 -14.28 -8.89 21.91
N LYS A 404 -14.62 -9.82 22.79
CA LYS A 404 -14.73 -9.60 24.24
C LYS A 404 -13.86 -10.59 24.99
N GLU A 405 -13.01 -10.09 25.88
CA GLU A 405 -12.16 -10.94 26.71
C GLU A 405 -13.00 -11.80 27.65
N GLN A 406 -12.69 -13.09 27.69
CA GLN A 406 -13.26 -14.04 28.65
C GLN A 406 -12.43 -14.01 29.93
N LYS A 407 -12.98 -13.40 30.99
CA LYS A 407 -12.35 -13.40 32.31
C LYS A 407 -12.58 -14.75 33.00
N THR A 408 -11.53 -15.54 33.19
CA THR A 408 -11.59 -16.76 34.00
C THR A 408 -11.50 -16.39 35.48
N ALA A 409 -12.37 -16.96 36.32
CA ALA A 409 -12.33 -16.76 37.77
C ALA A 409 -11.17 -17.56 38.39
N GLY A 410 -10.11 -16.85 38.79
CA GLY A 410 -8.94 -17.41 39.46
C GLY A 410 -7.77 -16.41 39.44
N ASN A 411 -7.08 -16.25 40.56
CA ASN A 411 -5.95 -15.33 40.71
C ASN A 411 -4.89 -15.59 39.62
N ARG A 412 -4.80 -14.70 38.62
CA ARG A 412 -3.68 -14.66 37.67
C ARG A 412 -2.45 -14.17 38.44
N THR A 413 -1.66 -15.09 38.98
CA THR A 413 -0.22 -14.85 39.15
C THR A 413 0.39 -14.66 37.75
N ASN A 414 1.42 -13.82 37.64
CA ASN A 414 2.15 -13.46 36.41
C ASN A 414 2.84 -14.67 35.73
N GLU A 415 2.08 -15.66 35.23
CA GLU A 415 2.59 -16.84 34.54
C GLU A 415 2.46 -16.78 33.00
N ALA A 416 2.05 -15.64 32.42
CA ALA A 416 2.07 -15.46 30.97
C ALA A 416 3.49 -15.07 30.51
N PRO A 417 4.17 -15.87 29.66
CA PRO A 417 5.55 -15.59 29.24
C PRO A 417 5.67 -14.45 28.22
N LEU A 418 4.55 -13.99 27.65
CA LEU A 418 4.49 -12.96 26.61
C LEU A 418 3.70 -11.74 27.09
N ILE A 419 4.08 -10.56 26.60
CA ILE A 419 3.30 -9.34 26.82
C ILE A 419 2.06 -9.33 25.92
N VAL A 420 1.04 -8.57 26.31
CA VAL A 420 -0.24 -8.43 25.59
C VAL A 420 -0.11 -8.21 24.08
N THR A 421 0.91 -7.45 23.64
CA THR A 421 1.12 -7.13 22.23
C THR A 421 1.88 -8.20 21.45
N GLU A 422 2.48 -9.17 22.13
CA GLU A 422 3.22 -10.31 21.57
C GLU A 422 2.38 -11.60 21.56
N GLU A 423 1.20 -11.59 22.18
CA GLU A 423 0.25 -12.68 22.11
C GLU A 423 -0.49 -12.67 20.76
N LEU A 424 -0.27 -13.73 19.99
CA LEU A 424 -0.90 -13.94 18.69
C LEU A 424 -2.12 -14.86 18.82
N HIS A 425 -3.18 -14.49 18.12
CA HIS A 425 -4.45 -15.22 18.04
C HIS A 425 -4.79 -15.50 16.58
N SER A 426 -5.69 -16.44 16.32
CA SER A 426 -6.13 -16.73 14.94
C SER A 426 -7.65 -16.81 14.82
N LEU A 427 -8.17 -16.32 13.69
CA LEU A 427 -9.57 -16.42 13.34
C LEU A 427 -9.73 -17.50 12.27
N SER A 428 -10.45 -18.57 12.61
CA SER A 428 -10.76 -19.69 11.71
C SER A 428 -12.18 -19.55 11.18
N PHE A 429 -12.37 -19.93 9.92
CA PHE A 429 -13.64 -19.92 9.23
C PHE A 429 -13.94 -21.30 8.67
N GLU A 430 -15.09 -21.83 9.04
CA GLU A 430 -15.53 -23.18 8.65
C GLU A 430 -16.82 -23.11 7.85
N SER A 431 -16.92 -23.96 6.83
CA SER A 431 -18.16 -24.16 6.08
C SER A 431 -18.24 -25.61 5.62
N ASP A 432 -19.44 -26.17 5.66
CA ASP A 432 -19.73 -27.48 5.10
C ASP A 432 -20.35 -27.32 3.70
N LEU A 433 -19.66 -27.80 2.67
CA LEU A 433 -20.18 -27.84 1.31
C LEU A 433 -20.80 -29.20 1.03
N HIS A 434 -22.11 -29.21 0.76
CA HIS A 434 -22.84 -30.41 0.41
C HIS A 434 -22.97 -30.52 -1.11
N LEU A 435 -22.34 -31.53 -1.71
CA LEU A 435 -22.48 -31.82 -3.14
C LEU A 435 -23.72 -32.69 -3.35
N HIS A 436 -24.85 -32.05 -3.64
CA HIS A 436 -26.18 -32.69 -3.82
C HIS A 436 -26.16 -33.89 -4.79
N HIS A 437 -25.31 -33.85 -5.82
CA HIS A 437 -25.21 -34.90 -6.84
C HIS A 437 -24.36 -36.13 -6.45
N SER A 438 -23.60 -36.08 -5.35
CA SER A 438 -22.72 -37.18 -4.91
C SER A 438 -22.90 -37.58 -3.45
N GLY A 439 -23.77 -36.91 -2.68
CA GLY A 439 -23.96 -37.18 -1.25
C GLY A 439 -22.70 -36.92 -0.41
N LEU A 440 -21.73 -36.18 -0.95
CA LEU A 440 -20.44 -35.89 -0.32
C LEU A 440 -20.50 -34.54 0.40
N THR A 441 -20.07 -34.52 1.66
CA THR A 441 -19.84 -33.28 2.41
C THR A 441 -18.35 -32.97 2.47
N ILE A 442 -17.96 -31.77 2.04
CA ILE A 442 -16.59 -31.28 2.07
C ILE A 442 -16.50 -30.21 3.16
N LEU A 443 -15.62 -30.42 4.14
CA LEU A 443 -15.30 -29.41 5.13
C LEU A 443 -14.31 -28.40 4.53
N LEU A 444 -14.70 -27.14 4.50
CA LEU A 444 -13.87 -26.02 4.07
C LEU A 444 -13.36 -25.28 5.30
N GLU A 445 -12.06 -25.05 5.39
CA GLU A 445 -11.43 -24.27 6.46
C GLU A 445 -10.53 -23.18 5.85
N ALA A 446 -10.66 -21.96 6.36
CA ALA A 446 -9.71 -20.87 6.10
C ALA A 446 -9.32 -20.19 7.41
N VAL A 447 -8.04 -19.84 7.55
CA VAL A 447 -7.50 -19.22 8.78
C VAL A 447 -6.86 -17.89 8.43
N SER A 448 -7.14 -16.87 9.23
CA SER A 448 -6.53 -15.55 9.08
C SER A 448 -5.03 -15.59 9.35
N LEU A 449 -4.32 -14.57 8.87
CA LEU A 449 -3.01 -14.29 9.44
C LEU A 449 -3.15 -14.02 10.95
N PRO A 450 -2.10 -14.27 11.74
CA PRO A 450 -2.17 -14.05 13.17
C PRO A 450 -2.49 -12.60 13.54
N VAL A 451 -3.32 -12.47 14.56
CA VAL A 451 -3.90 -11.22 15.02
C VAL A 451 -3.40 -10.89 16.42
N VAL A 452 -3.13 -9.62 16.68
CA VAL A 452 -2.84 -9.11 18.03
C VAL A 452 -4.10 -8.45 18.60
N VAL A 453 -4.50 -8.84 19.82
CA VAL A 453 -5.67 -8.29 20.49
C VAL A 453 -5.27 -7.31 21.60
N ILE A 454 -5.65 -6.05 21.42
CA ILE A 454 -5.34 -4.93 22.32
C ILE A 454 -6.56 -4.48 23.13
N SER A 455 -6.32 -3.84 24.28
CA SER A 455 -7.36 -3.26 25.13
C SER A 455 -7.45 -1.75 24.98
N ASN A 456 -6.33 -1.09 24.70
CA ASN A 456 -6.24 0.37 24.54
C ASN A 456 -5.52 0.74 23.24
N VAL A 457 -5.93 1.86 22.63
CA VAL A 457 -5.33 2.42 21.40
C VAL A 457 -3.86 2.78 21.60
N CYS A 458 -3.42 3.10 22.81
CA CYS A 458 -1.99 3.34 23.09
C CYS A 458 -1.10 2.11 22.82
N GLN A 459 -1.67 0.91 22.75
CA GLN A 459 -0.96 -0.33 22.43
C GLN A 459 -0.90 -0.60 20.92
N LEU A 460 -1.63 0.17 20.10
CA LEU A 460 -1.70 -0.01 18.65
C LEU A 460 -0.31 0.03 17.99
N PRO A 461 0.61 0.97 18.34
CA PRO A 461 1.96 0.99 17.78
C PRO A 461 2.75 -0.30 18.07
N SER A 462 2.70 -0.77 19.32
CA SER A 462 3.42 -1.99 19.75
C SER A 462 2.79 -3.26 19.17
N GLY A 463 1.46 -3.35 19.09
CA GLY A 463 0.78 -4.46 18.43
C GLY A 463 1.10 -4.52 16.95
N TRP A 464 1.16 -3.35 16.29
CA TRP A 464 1.57 -3.28 14.89
C TRP A 464 3.02 -3.71 14.68
N ALA A 465 3.94 -3.38 15.60
CA ALA A 465 5.32 -3.86 15.55
C ALA A 465 5.40 -5.39 15.48
N SER A 466 4.57 -6.07 16.28
CA SER A 466 4.49 -7.53 16.30
C SER A 466 3.94 -8.09 14.99
N ILE A 467 2.93 -7.45 14.41
CA ILE A 467 2.40 -7.80 13.09
C ILE A 467 3.44 -7.61 11.99
N LEU A 468 4.20 -6.50 12.00
CA LEU A 468 5.29 -6.27 11.05
C LEU A 468 6.35 -7.36 11.15
N TRP A 469 6.81 -7.67 12.37
CA TRP A 469 7.88 -8.64 12.59
C TRP A 469 7.48 -10.06 12.21
N TYR A 470 6.24 -10.45 12.52
CA TYR A 470 5.70 -11.75 12.14
C TYR A 470 5.65 -11.88 10.62
N ASN A 471 4.99 -10.94 9.95
CA ASN A 471 4.71 -11.04 8.52
C ASN A 471 5.92 -10.82 7.63
N MET A 472 6.98 -10.19 8.16
CA MET A 472 8.25 -10.05 7.47
C MET A 472 9.08 -11.35 7.48
N LEU A 473 9.00 -12.15 8.56
CA LEU A 473 9.95 -13.23 8.82
C LEU A 473 9.38 -14.64 8.65
N THR A 474 8.06 -14.81 8.65
CA THR A 474 7.44 -16.13 8.47
C THR A 474 6.25 -16.07 7.52
N THR A 475 6.09 -17.12 6.72
CA THR A 475 4.93 -17.37 5.87
C THR A 475 3.96 -18.37 6.49
N GLU A 476 4.28 -18.91 7.67
CA GLU A 476 3.41 -19.85 8.38
C GLU A 476 2.21 -19.08 8.98
N PRO A 477 0.96 -19.51 8.74
CA PRO A 477 -0.20 -18.80 9.27
C PRO A 477 -0.58 -19.19 10.71
N LYS A 478 -0.06 -20.32 11.24
CA LYS A 478 -0.49 -20.90 12.54
C LYS A 478 0.57 -20.83 13.66
N ASN A 479 1.71 -20.14 13.46
CA ASN A 479 2.76 -20.07 14.47
C ASN A 479 2.47 -19.02 15.57
N LEU A 480 1.52 -19.31 16.45
CA LEU A 480 1.13 -18.39 17.54
C LEU A 480 2.19 -18.25 18.65
N LYS A 481 3.23 -19.10 18.66
CA LYS A 481 4.32 -19.09 19.64
C LYS A 481 5.56 -18.34 19.17
N PHE A 482 5.46 -17.65 18.05
CA PHE A 482 6.57 -16.96 17.38
C PHE A 482 7.40 -16.05 18.32
N PHE A 483 6.74 -15.29 19.20
CA PHE A 483 7.44 -14.36 20.11
C PHE A 483 8.08 -15.01 21.34
N LEU A 484 7.96 -16.33 21.54
CA LEU A 484 8.73 -17.02 22.58
C LEU A 484 10.23 -17.02 22.22
N ASN A 485 10.55 -17.24 20.95
CA ASN A 485 11.91 -17.20 20.40
C ASN A 485 11.90 -16.46 19.05
N PRO A 486 11.76 -15.12 19.05
CA PRO A 486 11.60 -14.37 17.82
C PRO A 486 12.89 -14.36 17.00
N PRO A 487 12.85 -14.73 15.70
CA PRO A 487 14.02 -14.67 14.84
C PRO A 487 14.51 -13.23 14.65
N ALA A 488 15.81 -13.09 14.36
CA ALA A 488 16.40 -11.83 13.98
C ALA A 488 16.09 -11.50 12.51
N ALA A 489 15.80 -10.23 12.23
CA ALA A 489 15.52 -9.75 10.88
C ALA A 489 16.80 -9.32 10.17
N LYS A 490 16.91 -9.58 8.87
CA LYS A 490 17.97 -9.00 8.04
C LYS A 490 17.68 -7.52 7.79
N TRP A 491 18.71 -6.69 7.75
CA TRP A 491 18.56 -5.26 7.45
C TRP A 491 17.95 -5.03 6.07
N SER A 492 18.33 -5.79 5.05
CA SER A 492 17.72 -5.73 3.71
C SER A 492 16.19 -5.80 3.77
N GLN A 493 15.66 -6.82 4.45
CA GLN A 493 14.22 -7.01 4.64
C GLN A 493 13.58 -5.90 5.48
N LEU A 494 14.18 -5.54 6.62
CA LEU A 494 13.62 -4.52 7.51
C LEU A 494 13.61 -3.13 6.87
N SER A 495 14.64 -2.80 6.08
CA SER A 495 14.75 -1.50 5.41
C SER A 495 13.63 -1.26 4.40
N GLU A 496 13.23 -2.29 3.65
CA GLU A 496 12.09 -2.26 2.74
C GLU A 496 10.78 -2.06 3.51
N VAL A 497 10.56 -2.87 4.57
CA VAL A 497 9.37 -2.78 5.40
C VAL A 497 9.24 -1.41 6.06
N LEU A 498 10.35 -0.82 6.53
CA LEU A 498 10.36 0.55 7.05
C LEU A 498 9.97 1.55 5.97
N SER A 499 10.55 1.45 4.76
CA SER A 499 10.17 2.32 3.65
C SER A 499 8.68 2.23 3.32
N TRP A 500 8.11 1.02 3.34
CA TRP A 500 6.67 0.76 3.16
C TRP A 500 5.80 1.44 4.23
N GLN A 501 6.28 1.57 5.47
CA GLN A 501 5.52 2.29 6.50
C GLN A 501 5.38 3.79 6.18
N PHE A 502 6.39 4.38 5.51
CA PHE A 502 6.34 5.77 5.08
C PHE A 502 5.51 5.94 3.80
N SER A 503 5.67 5.05 2.81
CA SER A 503 4.93 5.14 1.55
C SER A 503 3.45 4.76 1.66
N SER A 504 3.04 4.01 2.69
CA SER A 504 1.62 3.70 2.94
C SER A 504 0.87 4.82 3.65
N VAL A 505 1.60 5.72 4.33
CA VAL A 505 1.03 6.88 5.05
C VAL A 505 1.20 8.18 4.26
N THR A 506 2.22 8.26 3.41
CA THR A 506 2.62 9.45 2.66
C THR A 506 2.85 9.11 1.18
N LYS A 507 3.07 10.09 0.31
CA LYS A 507 3.32 9.84 -1.13
C LYS A 507 4.73 9.34 -1.45
N ARG A 508 5.61 9.18 -0.45
CA ARG A 508 6.99 8.74 -0.65
C ARG A 508 7.51 7.86 0.49
N GLY A 509 8.35 6.90 0.14
CA GLY A 509 9.09 6.08 1.11
C GLY A 509 10.37 6.75 1.62
N LEU A 510 11.23 5.94 2.22
CA LEU A 510 12.57 6.34 2.66
C LEU A 510 13.58 6.18 1.52
N ASN A 511 14.49 7.16 1.40
CA ASN A 511 15.59 7.08 0.44
C ASN A 511 16.82 6.36 1.03
N GLN A 512 17.82 6.07 0.20
CA GLN A 512 19.01 5.34 0.63
C GLN A 512 19.80 6.04 1.73
N GLU A 513 19.88 7.38 1.72
CA GLU A 513 20.60 8.13 2.77
C GLU A 513 19.90 8.03 4.13
N GLN A 514 18.57 8.15 4.13
CA GLN A 514 17.74 7.99 5.33
C GLN A 514 17.85 6.56 5.87
N LEU A 515 17.78 5.55 4.99
CA LEU A 515 17.96 4.15 5.36
C LEU A 515 19.34 3.89 5.94
N ASN A 516 20.39 4.47 5.35
CA ASN A 516 21.76 4.32 5.85
C ASN A 516 21.92 4.82 7.30
N MET A 517 21.31 5.96 7.64
CA MET A 517 21.32 6.48 9.01
C MET A 517 20.58 5.54 9.98
N LEU A 518 19.43 5.00 9.57
CA LEU A 518 18.68 4.03 10.36
C LEU A 518 19.44 2.71 10.54
N ALA A 519 20.17 2.26 9.52
CA ALA A 519 21.05 1.09 9.58
C ALA A 519 22.15 1.29 10.61
N ASP A 520 22.84 2.45 10.56
CA ASP A 520 23.91 2.81 11.49
C ASP A 520 23.38 2.88 12.94
N LYS A 521 22.12 3.31 13.13
CA LYS A 521 21.46 3.37 14.45
C LYS A 521 21.14 1.98 15.03
N LEU A 522 20.71 1.02 14.20
CA LEU A 522 20.30 -0.32 14.64
C LEU A 522 21.46 -1.32 14.74
N LEU A 523 22.33 -1.33 13.73
CA LEU A 523 23.47 -2.25 13.63
C LEU A 523 24.73 -1.68 14.29
N GLY A 524 24.85 -0.35 14.37
CA GLY A 524 26.04 0.36 14.82
C GLY A 524 27.00 0.65 13.67
N ALA A 525 27.79 1.73 13.81
CA ALA A 525 28.76 2.18 12.79
C ALA A 525 29.81 1.12 12.39
N LYS A 526 30.07 0.12 13.25
CA LYS A 526 31.00 -0.98 12.99
C LYS A 526 30.48 -2.01 11.98
N ALA A 527 29.16 -2.07 11.77
CA ALA A 527 28.53 -3.05 10.89
C ALA A 527 28.56 -2.65 9.41
N GLN A 528 29.15 -1.48 9.07
CA GLN A 528 29.35 -0.99 7.70
C GLN A 528 28.10 -1.10 6.81
N ARG A 529 26.90 -0.91 7.38
CA ARG A 529 25.61 -0.96 6.66
C ARG A 529 25.40 -2.28 5.91
N ASN A 530 25.92 -3.39 6.44
CA ASN A 530 25.79 -4.71 5.84
C ASN A 530 24.31 -5.08 5.64
N PRO A 531 23.85 -5.36 4.39
CA PRO A 531 22.48 -5.79 4.10
C PRO A 531 22.07 -7.06 4.84
N GLU A 532 23.02 -7.95 5.12
CA GLU A 532 22.81 -9.21 5.85
C GLU A 532 22.94 -9.04 7.39
N GLY A 533 23.10 -7.80 7.87
CA GLY A 533 23.15 -7.50 9.29
C GLY A 533 21.86 -7.95 10.01
N LEU A 534 22.02 -8.74 11.07
CA LEU A 534 20.89 -9.30 11.82
C LEU A 534 20.48 -8.37 12.97
N ILE A 535 19.19 -8.07 13.03
CA ILE A 535 18.58 -7.17 14.01
C ILE A 535 17.64 -7.98 14.90
N PRO A 536 17.95 -8.15 16.19
CA PRO A 536 17.07 -8.84 17.13
C PRO A 536 15.77 -8.08 17.39
N TRP A 537 14.67 -8.80 17.60
CA TRP A 537 13.37 -8.23 18.01
C TRP A 537 13.48 -7.28 19.21
N THR A 538 14.36 -7.62 20.16
CA THR A 538 14.57 -6.83 21.38
C THR A 538 15.07 -5.42 21.07
N LYS A 539 15.97 -5.24 20.09
CA LYS A 539 16.44 -3.91 19.68
C LYS A 539 15.36 -3.10 18.94
N PHE A 540 14.47 -3.79 18.24
CA PHE A 540 13.44 -3.14 17.45
C PHE A 540 12.28 -2.61 18.30
N CYS A 541 11.75 -3.43 19.22
CA CYS A 541 10.51 -3.10 19.94
C CYS A 541 10.58 -3.27 21.48
N LYS A 542 11.63 -3.87 22.05
CA LYS A 542 11.80 -3.93 23.51
C LYS A 542 12.74 -2.83 24.00
N GLN A 543 12.51 -2.36 25.22
CA GLN A 543 13.45 -1.46 25.88
C GLN A 543 14.59 -2.31 26.48
N GLY A 544 15.84 -2.00 26.13
CA GLY A 544 16.98 -2.62 26.78
C GLY A 544 17.05 -2.22 28.26
N ALA A 545 17.37 -3.15 29.15
CA ALA A 545 17.39 -2.93 30.61
C ALA A 545 18.33 -1.78 31.05
N ASN A 546 19.31 -1.41 30.22
CA ASN A 546 20.33 -0.39 30.51
C ASN A 546 20.23 0.86 29.60
N GLU A 547 19.21 0.96 28.74
CA GLU A 547 19.03 2.12 27.85
C GLU A 547 17.95 3.05 28.40
N LYS A 548 18.33 4.30 28.74
CA LYS A 548 17.40 5.38 29.15
C LYS A 548 16.45 5.84 28.01
N THR A 549 16.48 5.16 26.86
CA THR A 549 15.83 5.55 25.61
C THR A 549 14.63 4.65 25.31
N PHE A 550 13.64 5.19 24.61
CA PHE A 550 12.45 4.46 24.14
C PHE A 550 12.80 3.49 23.00
N PRO A 551 11.97 2.45 22.76
CA PRO A 551 12.16 1.51 21.65
C PRO A 551 12.23 2.17 20.27
N PHE A 552 13.06 1.62 19.38
CA PHE A 552 13.26 2.14 18.03
C PHE A 552 11.95 2.24 17.23
N TRP A 553 11.10 1.23 17.27
CA TRP A 553 9.85 1.26 16.52
C TRP A 553 8.88 2.36 17.03
N LEU A 554 8.78 2.56 18.34
CA LEU A 554 7.92 3.61 18.91
C LEU A 554 8.39 5.02 18.52
N TRP A 555 9.70 5.20 18.35
CA TRP A 555 10.27 6.43 17.82
C TRP A 555 9.85 6.70 16.36
N ILE A 556 10.00 5.68 15.51
CA ILE A 556 9.60 5.77 14.09
C ILE A 556 8.10 6.01 13.97
N GLU A 557 7.29 5.36 14.80
CA GLU A 557 5.85 5.56 14.81
C GLU A 557 5.46 6.97 15.25
N GLY A 558 6.11 7.52 16.28
CA GLY A 558 5.93 8.91 16.68
C GLY A 558 6.27 9.90 15.56
N ILE A 559 7.34 9.63 14.80
CA ILE A 559 7.68 10.43 13.60
C ILE A 559 6.60 10.29 12.51
N LEU A 560 6.11 9.08 12.24
CA LEU A 560 5.05 8.87 11.25
C LEU A 560 3.75 9.59 11.64
N ASP A 561 3.37 9.58 12.91
CA ASP A 561 2.20 10.32 13.41
C ASP A 561 2.40 11.84 13.27
N LEU A 562 3.61 12.35 13.58
CA LEU A 562 3.98 13.75 13.38
C LEU A 562 3.88 14.17 11.91
N ILE A 563 4.42 13.35 10.99
CA ILE A 563 4.35 13.61 9.55
C ILE A 563 2.90 13.62 9.10
N LYS A 564 2.14 12.60 9.45
CA LYS A 564 0.75 12.44 9.02
C LYS A 564 -0.13 13.61 9.43
N ARG A 565 0.07 14.16 10.63
CA ARG A 565 -0.78 15.23 11.18
C ARG A 565 -0.33 16.63 10.78
N HIS A 566 0.99 16.88 10.72
CA HIS A 566 1.50 18.26 10.63
C HIS A 566 2.45 18.51 9.45
N LEU A 567 3.10 17.48 8.90
CA LEU A 567 4.20 17.67 7.93
C LEU A 567 3.99 16.95 6.59
N LEU A 568 2.77 16.49 6.30
CA LEU A 568 2.49 15.61 5.17
C LEU A 568 2.91 16.21 3.83
N SER A 569 2.55 17.47 3.57
CA SER A 569 2.89 18.18 2.33
C SER A 569 4.39 18.43 2.19
N LEU A 570 5.05 18.85 3.28
CA LEU A 570 6.49 19.13 3.34
C LEU A 570 7.32 17.87 3.14
N TRP A 571 6.87 16.74 3.68
CA TRP A 571 7.50 15.45 3.50
C TRP A 571 7.35 14.97 2.05
N ASN A 572 6.12 14.98 1.51
CA ASN A 572 5.85 14.53 0.15
C ASN A 572 6.70 15.27 -0.89
N ASP A 573 6.85 16.58 -0.73
CA ASP A 573 7.59 17.43 -1.66
C ASP A 573 9.12 17.37 -1.44
N GLY A 574 9.58 16.54 -0.49
CA GLY A 574 11.00 16.29 -0.26
C GLY A 574 11.75 17.44 0.42
N CYS A 575 11.04 18.39 1.03
CA CYS A 575 11.67 19.51 1.75
C CYS A 575 12.32 19.08 3.07
N ILE A 576 11.96 17.89 3.58
CA ILE A 576 12.46 17.35 4.84
C ILE A 576 13.47 16.24 4.55
N MET A 577 14.71 16.41 5.02
CA MET A 577 15.72 15.35 4.96
C MET A 577 15.44 14.24 5.98
N GLY A 578 14.93 14.59 7.16
CA GLY A 578 14.41 13.65 8.14
C GLY A 578 15.49 12.90 8.92
N PHE A 579 16.06 11.85 8.34
CA PHE A 579 16.98 10.94 9.03
C PHE A 579 18.44 11.22 8.64
N ILE A 580 19.14 12.03 9.45
CA ILE A 580 20.57 12.35 9.29
C ILE A 580 21.25 12.32 10.67
N SER A 581 22.46 11.75 10.75
CA SER A 581 23.27 11.79 11.98
C SER A 581 23.88 13.19 12.21
N LYS A 582 24.16 13.55 13.46
CA LYS A 582 24.77 14.84 13.81
C LYS A 582 26.12 15.06 13.12
N GLU A 583 26.92 14.01 12.93
CA GLU A 583 28.21 14.15 12.22
C GLU A 583 28.00 14.43 10.73
N ARG A 584 27.05 13.74 10.09
CA ARG A 584 26.77 13.91 8.66
C ARG A 584 26.10 15.25 8.37
N GLU A 585 25.19 15.69 9.24
CA GLU A 585 24.56 17.02 9.20
C GLU A 585 25.62 18.12 9.16
N LYS A 586 26.60 18.08 10.06
CA LYS A 586 27.72 19.05 10.08
C LYS A 586 28.55 18.99 8.80
N ALA A 587 28.85 17.79 8.30
CA ALA A 587 29.62 17.62 7.07
C ALA A 587 28.89 18.12 5.82
N LEU A 588 27.55 18.05 5.78
CA LEU A 588 26.76 18.58 4.66
C LEU A 588 26.65 20.10 4.70
N LEU A 589 26.62 20.68 5.90
CA LEU A 589 26.51 22.12 6.10
C LEU A 589 27.86 22.84 6.02
N SER A 590 28.98 22.18 6.37
CA SER A 590 30.32 22.81 6.44
C SER A 590 30.82 23.44 5.14
N ASP A 591 30.33 22.97 3.99
CA ASP A 591 30.71 23.42 2.65
C ASP A 591 29.60 24.27 1.99
N LYS A 592 28.77 24.96 2.78
CA LYS A 592 27.61 25.72 2.30
C LYS A 592 27.61 27.14 2.84
N CYS A 593 26.88 28.02 2.15
CA CYS A 593 26.82 29.44 2.52
C CYS A 593 26.13 29.63 3.89
N PRO A 594 26.54 30.64 4.67
CA PRO A 594 25.85 31.01 5.91
C PRO A 594 24.34 31.20 5.71
N GLY A 595 23.56 30.71 6.68
CA GLY A 595 22.10 30.70 6.63
C GLY A 595 21.49 29.53 5.83
N THR A 596 22.32 28.59 5.36
CA THR A 596 21.84 27.30 4.85
C THR A 596 21.38 26.42 6.00
N PHE A 597 20.18 25.87 5.92
CA PHE A 597 19.59 25.01 6.95
C PHE A 597 19.03 23.71 6.39
N LEU A 598 18.90 22.71 7.27
CA LEU A 598 18.27 21.43 6.97
C LEU A 598 17.31 21.00 8.06
N LEU A 599 16.30 20.22 7.68
CA LEU A 599 15.24 19.72 8.55
C LEU A 599 15.47 18.24 8.87
N ARG A 600 15.55 17.90 10.15
CA ARG A 600 15.72 16.52 10.63
C ARG A 600 14.80 16.18 11.79
N PHE A 601 14.51 14.90 11.97
CA PHE A 601 13.78 14.41 13.13
C PHE A 601 14.70 14.30 14.35
N SER A 602 14.15 14.58 15.52
CA SER A 602 14.86 14.43 16.79
C SER A 602 14.97 12.96 17.17
N GLU A 603 16.18 12.53 17.48
CA GLU A 603 16.47 11.19 18.01
C GLU A 603 16.18 11.06 19.51
N SER A 604 15.92 12.19 20.19
CA SER A 604 15.76 12.26 21.65
C SER A 604 14.30 12.35 22.10
N SER A 605 13.35 12.58 21.19
CA SER A 605 11.92 12.68 21.50
C SER A 605 11.18 11.39 21.17
N LYS A 606 10.50 10.81 22.17
CA LYS A 606 9.67 9.61 21.99
C LYS A 606 8.45 9.87 21.10
N GLU A 607 7.84 11.04 21.25
CA GLU A 607 6.58 11.38 20.55
C GLU A 607 6.79 11.84 19.11
N GLY A 608 8.04 11.79 18.62
CA GLY A 608 8.43 12.43 17.37
C GLY A 608 8.54 13.94 17.53
N ALA A 609 9.62 14.51 17.00
CA ALA A 609 9.79 15.95 16.94
C ALA A 609 10.66 16.31 15.73
N ILE A 610 10.47 17.50 15.18
CA ILE A 610 11.27 18.04 14.08
C ILE A 610 12.13 19.19 14.59
N THR A 611 13.37 19.24 14.12
CA THR A 611 14.30 20.35 14.39
C THR A 611 14.98 20.75 13.09
N PHE A 612 15.43 21.99 13.03
CA PHE A 612 16.30 22.46 11.97
C PHE A 612 17.63 22.89 12.55
N THR A 613 18.67 22.67 11.76
CA THR A 613 20.03 23.11 12.04
C THR A 613 20.50 23.99 10.91
N TRP A 614 21.17 25.09 11.23
CA TRP A 614 21.75 26.00 10.26
C TRP A 614 23.21 26.29 10.59
N ILE A 615 23.93 26.78 9.58
CA ILE A 615 25.33 27.19 9.67
C ILE A 615 25.46 28.71 9.65
N GLU A 616 26.30 29.22 10.53
CA GLU A 616 26.80 30.60 10.55
C GLU A 616 28.33 30.58 10.59
N HIS A 617 28.99 31.64 10.15
CA HIS A 617 30.43 31.78 10.28
C HIS A 617 30.72 32.77 11.41
N ASP A 618 31.57 32.34 12.34
CA ASP A 618 32.10 33.23 13.38
C ASP A 618 33.06 34.28 12.78
N VAL A 619 33.48 35.27 13.57
CA VAL A 619 34.42 36.34 13.22
C VAL A 619 35.73 35.82 12.61
N HIS A 620 36.08 34.55 12.87
CA HIS A 620 37.27 33.87 12.34
C HIS A 620 36.98 32.97 11.12
N ASP A 621 35.83 33.15 10.45
CA ASP A 621 35.36 32.34 9.30
C ASP A 621 35.27 30.83 9.60
N LYS A 622 35.04 30.49 10.87
CA LYS A 622 34.82 29.11 11.32
C LYS A 622 33.33 28.78 11.32
N PRO A 623 32.94 27.59 10.82
CA PRO A 623 31.54 27.18 10.76
C PRO A 623 31.00 26.86 12.17
N VAL A 624 30.00 27.62 12.60
CA VAL A 624 29.21 27.43 13.83
C VAL A 624 27.85 26.83 13.45
N TYR A 625 27.45 25.78 14.16
CA TYR A 625 26.19 25.08 13.92
C TYR A 625 25.23 25.36 15.06
N HIS A 626 24.05 25.85 14.71
CA HIS A 626 22.97 26.11 15.65
C HIS A 626 21.81 25.16 15.36
N SER A 627 21.24 24.54 16.40
CA SER A 627 20.05 23.68 16.30
C SER A 627 19.01 24.16 17.29
N VAL A 628 17.75 24.25 16.86
CA VAL A 628 16.63 24.61 17.75
C VAL A 628 16.20 23.43 18.60
N GLU A 629 15.64 23.71 19.77
CA GLU A 629 14.90 22.71 20.53
C GLU A 629 13.83 22.05 19.63
N PRO A 630 13.71 20.71 19.64
CA PRO A 630 12.81 20.02 18.74
C PRO A 630 11.33 20.36 18.96
N TYR A 631 10.65 20.76 17.89
CA TYR A 631 9.22 21.01 17.87
C TYR A 631 8.44 19.70 17.83
N THR A 632 7.61 19.48 18.85
CA THR A 632 6.71 18.33 18.97
C THR A 632 5.33 18.68 18.38
N LYS A 633 4.39 17.74 18.45
CA LYS A 633 2.99 17.98 18.08
C LYS A 633 2.36 19.16 18.83
N LYS A 634 2.81 19.45 20.06
CA LYS A 634 2.21 20.52 20.89
C LYS A 634 2.45 21.88 20.25
N GLU A 635 3.70 22.15 19.86
CA GLU A 635 4.09 23.40 19.21
C GLU A 635 3.53 23.48 17.79
N LEU A 636 3.59 22.38 17.03
CA LEU A 636 3.09 22.32 15.64
C LEU A 636 1.56 22.39 15.52
N THR A 637 0.82 22.18 16.61
CA THR A 637 -0.62 22.42 16.65
C THR A 637 -0.93 23.91 16.80
N ALA A 638 -0.06 24.67 17.49
CA ALA A 638 -0.24 26.10 17.70
C ALA A 638 0.23 26.92 16.49
N VAL A 639 1.38 26.58 15.90
CA VAL A 639 1.96 27.27 14.75
C VAL A 639 2.49 26.26 13.73
N SER A 640 2.19 26.47 12.45
CA SER A 640 2.63 25.56 11.40
C SER A 640 4.16 25.61 11.24
N LEU A 641 4.81 24.50 10.87
CA LEU A 641 6.26 24.51 10.65
C LEU A 641 6.72 25.52 9.58
N PRO A 642 6.01 25.70 8.45
CA PRO A 642 6.35 26.75 7.48
C PRO A 642 6.31 28.16 8.08
N ASP A 643 5.31 28.44 8.94
CA ASP A 643 5.21 29.73 9.62
C ASP A 643 6.34 29.92 10.63
N ILE A 644 6.66 28.89 11.43
CA ILE A 644 7.83 28.90 12.31
C ILE A 644 9.08 29.26 11.50
N ILE A 645 9.34 28.58 10.39
CA ILE A 645 10.51 28.85 9.52
C ILE A 645 10.50 30.28 8.95
N ARG A 646 9.31 30.81 8.63
CA ARG A 646 9.14 32.17 8.09
C ARG A 646 9.41 33.25 9.15
N THR A 647 8.83 33.11 10.33
CA THR A 647 8.86 34.11 11.40
C THR A 647 9.97 33.89 12.42
N TYR A 648 10.74 32.80 12.30
CA TYR A 648 11.85 32.52 13.21
C TYR A 648 12.82 33.68 13.28
N LYS A 649 13.12 34.14 14.49
CA LYS A 649 14.07 35.23 14.75
C LYS A 649 15.03 34.80 15.84
N VAL A 650 16.31 35.12 15.65
CA VAL A 650 17.36 34.93 16.64
C VAL A 650 17.96 36.30 16.93
N MET A 651 18.31 36.55 18.19
CA MET A 651 19.06 37.75 18.56
C MET A 651 20.48 37.59 18.02
N ALA A 652 20.81 38.33 16.95
CA ALA A 652 22.18 38.34 16.41
C ALA A 652 23.14 39.04 17.38
N ALA A 653 24.45 38.92 17.14
CA ALA A 653 25.50 39.53 17.98
C ALA A 653 25.35 41.07 18.17
N GLU A 654 24.54 41.72 17.34
CA GLU A 654 24.23 43.15 17.37
C GLU A 654 22.89 43.49 18.07
N ASN A 655 22.24 42.55 18.76
CA ASN A 655 20.89 42.70 19.35
C ASN A 655 19.77 43.05 18.34
N ILE A 656 20.00 42.81 17.05
CA ILE A 656 18.98 42.95 16.00
C ILE A 656 18.35 41.57 15.75
N PRO A 657 17.01 41.44 15.87
CA PRO A 657 16.34 40.16 15.65
C PRO A 657 16.25 39.86 14.14
N GLU A 658 17.15 39.02 13.65
CA GLU A 658 17.20 38.58 12.26
C GLU A 658 16.71 37.13 12.10
N ASN A 659 16.20 36.78 10.92
CA ASN A 659 15.91 35.39 10.58
C ASN A 659 17.18 34.77 9.99
N PRO A 660 17.84 33.83 10.69
CA PRO A 660 19.07 33.21 10.20
C PRO A 660 18.82 32.24 9.03
N LEU A 661 17.57 31.83 8.79
CA LEU A 661 17.20 30.85 7.78
C LEU A 661 17.01 31.53 6.42
N ARG A 662 17.96 31.29 5.50
CA ARG A 662 17.99 31.88 4.15
C ARG A 662 17.81 30.83 3.05
N PHE A 663 18.53 29.70 3.14
CA PHE A 663 18.53 28.67 2.10
C PHE A 663 18.23 27.29 2.70
N LEU A 664 17.29 26.56 2.12
CA LEU A 664 17.10 25.14 2.39
C LEU A 664 18.15 24.33 1.61
N TYR A 665 18.79 23.37 2.28
CA TYR A 665 19.74 22.46 1.63
C TYR A 665 19.12 21.77 0.38
N PRO A 666 19.83 21.68 -0.77
CA PRO A 666 21.23 22.06 -0.95
C PRO A 666 21.50 23.55 -1.17
N ASN A 667 20.62 24.29 -1.85
CA ASN A 667 20.77 25.72 -2.20
C ASN A 667 19.43 26.31 -2.69
N ILE A 668 18.33 26.01 -2.01
CA ILE A 668 16.99 26.44 -2.41
C ILE A 668 16.60 27.65 -1.55
N PRO A 669 16.26 28.82 -2.13
CA PRO A 669 15.78 29.95 -1.33
C PRO A 669 14.56 29.56 -0.48
N LYS A 670 14.54 29.97 0.79
CA LYS A 670 13.48 29.63 1.76
C LYS A 670 12.07 29.85 1.19
N ASP A 671 11.82 31.03 0.62
CA ASP A 671 10.48 31.37 0.10
C ASP A 671 10.11 30.56 -1.15
N LYS A 672 11.10 30.08 -1.92
CA LYS A 672 10.85 29.15 -3.03
C LYS A 672 10.47 27.75 -2.54
N ALA A 673 11.05 27.29 -1.44
CA ALA A 673 10.77 25.98 -0.87
C ALA A 673 9.44 25.95 -0.09
N PHE A 674 9.20 26.95 0.76
CA PHE A 674 8.07 26.97 1.70
C PHE A 674 6.95 27.93 1.32
N GLY A 675 7.15 28.82 0.35
CA GLY A 675 6.19 29.88 -0.02
C GLY A 675 4.79 29.39 -0.35
N LYS A 676 4.68 28.21 -0.98
CA LYS A 676 3.40 27.55 -1.28
C LYS A 676 2.59 27.14 -0.05
N TYR A 677 3.22 27.03 1.11
CA TYR A 677 2.55 26.65 2.36
C TYR A 677 2.33 27.84 3.29
N TYR A 678 2.81 29.03 2.92
CA TYR A 678 2.51 30.20 3.71
C TYR A 678 1.02 30.53 3.59
N PRO A 679 0.36 30.89 4.70
CA PRO A 679 -1.01 31.36 4.65
C PRO A 679 -1.06 32.56 3.70
N LYS A 680 -1.90 32.45 2.67
CA LYS A 680 -2.17 33.59 1.78
C LYS A 680 -2.71 34.73 2.66
N PRO A 681 -2.24 35.98 2.49
CA PRO A 681 -2.87 37.10 3.15
C PRO A 681 -4.35 37.06 2.80
N SER A 682 -5.22 37.04 3.81
CA SER A 682 -6.66 37.18 3.62
C SER A 682 -6.88 38.42 2.77
N GLU A 683 -7.38 38.25 1.54
CA GLU A 683 -7.91 39.35 0.75
C GLU A 683 -8.84 40.13 1.68
N THR A 684 -8.48 41.39 1.90
CA THR A 684 -9.29 42.31 2.66
C THR A 684 -10.60 42.36 1.91
N GLN A 685 -11.70 41.91 2.53
CA GLN A 685 -13.02 42.12 1.95
C GLN A 685 -13.12 43.61 1.62
N GLU A 686 -13.34 43.92 0.34
CA GLU A 686 -13.64 45.29 -0.07
C GLU A 686 -14.77 45.81 0.83
N PRO A 687 -14.61 46.99 1.45
CA PRO A 687 -15.66 47.52 2.30
C PRO A 687 -16.83 47.92 1.40
N MET A 688 -17.88 47.10 1.38
CA MET A 688 -19.19 47.56 0.94
C MET A 688 -19.63 48.67 1.90
N ASP A 689 -19.84 49.86 1.35
CA ASP A 689 -20.31 51.06 2.03
C ASP A 689 -21.53 50.78 2.91
N VAL A 690 -21.31 50.63 4.21
CA VAL A 690 -22.32 50.91 5.23
C VAL A 690 -21.60 51.46 6.45
N GLU A 691 -21.90 52.72 6.79
CA GLU A 691 -21.46 53.39 8.02
C GLU A 691 -21.81 52.53 9.23
N ASN A 692 -20.80 51.91 9.84
CA ASN A 692 -20.88 51.38 11.20
C ASN A 692 -19.58 51.75 11.91
N THR A 693 -19.65 52.87 12.64
CA THR A 693 -18.68 53.25 13.66
C THR A 693 -18.83 52.31 14.86
N ASP A 694 -18.15 51.18 14.83
CA ASP A 694 -17.74 50.47 16.04
C ASP A 694 -16.31 49.95 15.85
N LYS A 695 -15.37 50.62 16.53
CA LYS A 695 -13.96 50.24 16.58
C LYS A 695 -13.83 48.91 17.34
N SER A 696 -13.81 47.79 16.62
CA SER A 696 -13.37 46.50 17.16
C SER A 696 -11.86 46.57 17.47
N GLY A 697 -11.53 46.98 18.70
CA GLY A 697 -10.17 47.15 19.23
C GLY A 697 -9.49 45.84 19.66
N TYR A 698 -9.54 44.79 18.84
CA TYR A 698 -8.71 43.60 19.07
C TYR A 698 -7.44 43.69 18.21
N MET A 699 -6.28 43.84 18.86
CA MET A 699 -4.99 43.76 18.17
C MET A 699 -4.81 42.34 17.63
N LYS A 700 -4.50 42.22 16.34
CA LYS A 700 -4.14 40.95 15.72
C LYS A 700 -2.80 40.49 16.30
N THR A 701 -2.83 39.49 17.18
CA THR A 701 -1.63 38.90 17.78
C THR A 701 -1.15 37.71 16.96
N GLU A 702 0.12 37.71 16.55
CA GLU A 702 0.77 36.57 15.90
C GLU A 702 1.87 36.02 16.82
N LEU A 703 1.89 34.70 17.04
CA LEU A 703 2.91 34.05 17.86
C LEU A 703 4.22 33.92 17.06
N ILE A 704 5.33 34.41 17.60
CA ILE A 704 6.65 34.37 16.97
C ILE A 704 7.59 33.54 17.85
N SER A 705 8.24 32.52 17.29
CA SER A 705 9.28 31.78 17.98
C SER A 705 10.60 32.55 17.95
N VAL A 706 11.12 32.90 19.13
CA VAL A 706 12.42 33.58 19.31
C VAL A 706 13.30 32.73 20.20
N SER A 707 14.56 32.52 19.81
CA SER A 707 15.56 31.85 20.65
C SER A 707 16.55 32.87 21.23
N GLU A 708 16.70 32.88 22.56
CA GLU A 708 17.70 33.69 23.26
C GLU A 708 19.06 33.01 23.24
N VAL A 709 20.13 33.74 22.89
CA VAL A 709 21.51 33.26 22.99
C VAL A 709 21.95 33.40 24.45
N HIS A 710 22.38 32.31 25.08
CA HIS A 710 22.77 32.30 26.51
C HIS A 710 23.92 33.31 26.76
N PRO A 711 23.81 34.21 27.74
CA PRO A 711 24.77 35.31 27.98
C PRO A 711 26.20 34.88 28.38
N SER A 712 26.44 33.58 28.59
CA SER A 712 27.75 33.03 28.96
C SER A 712 28.79 33.04 27.83
N ARG A 713 28.42 33.46 26.60
CA ARG A 713 29.38 33.70 25.50
C ARG A 713 29.79 35.16 25.32
N LEU A 714 29.16 36.11 26.02
CA LEU A 714 29.51 37.54 25.93
C LEU A 714 30.66 37.93 26.88
N GLN A 715 30.97 37.12 27.89
CA GLN A 715 31.97 37.46 28.91
C GLN A 715 33.42 37.08 28.55
N ASP A 716 33.66 36.28 27.51
CA ASP A 716 35.02 35.81 27.17
C ASP A 716 35.90 36.85 26.44
N ASN A 717 35.36 38.02 26.07
CA ASN A 717 36.09 39.06 25.32
C ASN A 717 36.52 40.28 26.14
N MET A 718 36.41 40.27 27.47
CA MET A 718 37.03 41.31 28.31
C MET A 718 38.27 40.75 29.00
N MET A 719 39.44 40.90 28.37
CA MET A 719 40.70 40.77 29.11
C MET A 719 40.77 41.89 30.16
N PRO A 720 41.16 41.60 31.42
CA PRO A 720 41.38 42.65 32.41
C PRO A 720 42.52 43.56 31.94
N MET A 721 42.25 44.87 31.99
CA MET A 721 43.18 45.93 31.62
C MET A 721 44.48 45.83 32.47
N SER A 722 45.63 46.13 31.87
CA SER A 722 46.92 46.15 32.57
C SER A 722 46.90 47.21 33.69
N PRO A 723 47.54 46.97 34.85
CA PRO A 723 47.69 47.96 35.92
C PRO A 723 48.32 49.29 35.47
N ASP A 724 49.10 49.27 34.37
CA ASP A 724 49.72 50.46 33.80
C ASP A 724 48.73 51.29 32.96
N ASP A 725 47.76 50.64 32.31
CA ASP A 725 46.70 51.31 31.54
C ASP A 725 45.65 51.94 32.48
N PHE A 726 45.37 51.27 33.61
CA PHE A 726 44.46 51.79 34.64
C PHE A 726 44.99 53.09 35.28
N LYS A 727 46.31 53.15 35.55
CA LYS A 727 46.96 54.36 36.08
C LYS A 727 47.01 55.52 35.08
N ALA A 728 47.05 55.23 33.78
CA ALA A 728 46.98 56.26 32.76
C ALA A 728 45.58 56.91 32.70
N ILE A 729 44.53 56.14 32.95
CA ILE A 729 43.13 56.62 32.97
C ILE A 729 42.82 57.41 34.25
N GLU A 730 43.37 57.02 35.41
CA GLU A 730 43.27 57.80 36.66
C GLU A 730 43.84 59.22 36.55
N HIS A 731 44.80 59.45 35.65
CA HIS A 731 45.36 60.78 35.39
C HIS A 731 44.53 61.64 34.44
N LEU A 732 43.57 61.05 33.72
CA LEU A 732 42.76 61.71 32.68
C LEU A 732 41.31 61.99 33.11
N VAL A 733 40.83 61.38 34.19
CA VAL A 733 39.43 61.51 34.66
C VAL A 733 39.42 62.15 36.06
N GLY A 734 38.66 63.24 36.21
CA GLY A 734 38.56 63.96 37.48
C GLY A 734 37.71 63.18 38.51
N PRO A 735 37.93 63.36 39.83
CA PRO A 735 37.23 62.63 40.90
C PRO A 735 35.70 62.74 40.88
N ARG A 736 35.14 63.73 40.17
CA ARG A 736 33.69 63.94 40.07
C ARG A 736 32.99 63.03 39.05
N ASP A 737 33.73 62.49 38.08
CA ASP A 737 33.14 61.65 37.03
C ASP A 737 33.04 60.17 37.46
N LEU A 738 33.83 59.74 38.46
CA LEU A 738 33.76 58.41 39.05
C LEU A 738 32.55 58.25 40.01
N ASP A 739 32.22 59.28 40.79
CA ASP A 739 31.06 59.27 41.70
C ASP A 739 29.71 59.27 40.96
N ALA A 740 29.65 59.87 39.77
CA ALA A 740 28.46 59.89 38.94
C ALA A 740 28.12 58.49 38.37
N VAL A 741 29.15 57.68 38.06
CA VAL A 741 28.97 56.31 37.56
C VAL A 741 28.60 55.35 38.70
N ALA A 742 29.20 55.51 39.89
CA ALA A 742 28.86 54.70 41.07
C ALA A 742 27.42 54.93 41.56
N SER A 743 26.93 56.16 41.49
CA SER A 743 25.56 56.50 41.90
C SER A 743 24.48 55.92 40.96
N SER A 744 24.80 55.79 39.67
CA SER A 744 23.89 55.23 38.66
C SER A 744 23.75 53.70 38.76
N LEU A 745 24.80 53.01 39.22
CA LEU A 745 24.80 51.56 39.46
C LEU A 745 23.99 51.16 40.70
N MET A 746 24.03 51.96 41.77
CA MET A 746 23.26 51.73 43.00
C MET A 746 21.74 51.89 42.79
N GLN A 747 21.31 52.78 41.90
CA GLN A 747 19.89 52.93 41.55
C GLN A 747 19.32 51.74 40.77
N TYR A 748 20.16 50.93 40.13
CA TYR A 748 19.73 49.76 39.36
C TYR A 748 19.52 48.52 40.24
N GLU A 749 20.24 48.40 41.36
CA GLU A 749 20.06 47.30 42.32
C GLU A 749 18.80 47.46 43.18
N ASP A 750 18.43 48.69 43.57
CA ASP A 750 17.19 48.95 44.33
C ASP A 750 15.92 48.66 43.49
N LEU A 751 15.95 48.95 42.19
CA LEU A 751 14.84 48.68 41.26
C LEU A 751 14.63 47.17 41.00
N MET A 752 15.69 46.37 41.06
CA MET A 752 15.62 44.90 40.94
C MET A 752 15.16 44.22 42.24
N SER A 753 15.32 44.87 43.39
CA SER A 753 14.87 44.37 44.69
C SER A 753 13.36 44.58 44.89
N GLU A 754 12.81 45.73 44.46
CA GLU A 754 11.36 46.00 44.54
C GLU A 754 10.54 45.08 43.62
N MET A 755 10.99 44.79 42.39
CA MET A 755 10.26 43.91 41.46
C MET A 755 10.20 42.43 41.89
N ASN A 756 11.14 41.96 42.72
CA ASN A 756 11.14 40.57 43.21
C ASN A 756 10.24 40.36 44.44
N SER A 757 9.68 41.43 45.02
CA SER A 757 8.82 41.35 46.20
C SER A 757 7.31 41.29 45.92
N GLU A 758 6.87 41.53 44.68
CA GLU A 758 5.45 41.56 44.28
C GLU A 758 4.89 40.24 43.71
N PHE A 759 5.71 39.18 43.54
CA PHE A 759 5.25 37.89 42.99
C PHE A 759 5.55 36.70 43.90
N SER A 760 5.15 36.79 45.17
CA SER A 760 5.03 35.62 46.03
C SER A 760 3.84 35.74 46.98
N VAL A 761 3.00 34.69 46.95
CA VAL A 761 1.88 34.34 47.86
C VAL A 761 0.48 34.81 47.43
N ASP A 762 -0.32 33.89 46.85
CA ASP A 762 -1.43 33.25 47.59
C ASP A 762 -2.05 32.06 46.81
N ASN A 763 -1.99 30.88 47.45
CA ASN A 763 -2.64 29.56 47.22
C ASN A 763 -2.39 28.74 45.94
#